data_AF-A0A1V9Y9Z0-F1
#
_entry.id   AF-A0A1V9Y9Z0-F1
#
_cell.length_a   1.000
_cell.length_b   1.000
_cell.length_c   1.000
_cell.angle_alpha   90.00
_cell.angle_beta   90.00
_cell.angle_gamma   90.00
#
_symmetry.space_group_name_H-M   'P 1'
#
loop_
_entity.id
_entity.type
_entity.pdbx_description
1 polymer ?
#
loop_
_entity_poly.entity_id
_entity_poly.type
_entity_poly.pdbx_seq_one_letter_code
_entity_poly.pdbx_strand_id
1 'polypeptide(L)'
;MRSFVLFSGVLALIAQTVAALTIQEFTAFIEKLFAAGEIKAVNDHIDKYVKDCLVQSAKIERPTLRVRQSGTDMSYRVLQIPDLHYTNFPLYICDHKPDSMKKICIEKHMTQMTAKMLDDVKPDYVVFSGDQIESLIWPMTWKNALGAVDSYSAEVNKRNIPWSMVFGNHDASLAPQLFANKKIMMAYIETMKYSYAKYGPFDIGGAGNYEVAVQSATGNTTALRMYFMDTGRDGTVTDAQNKYMKSLAASHTAERAPALMFFHFPIEEYKSFNGTGQGSRGDPVSAAKVNSHLFDTMVSMGDVKASFCGHDHFNDFCFFKDPIHLCYGGSSGYGAAYGKGSYSRRARVIDWKVTGGKESISTWQHQHVAALLQKLEPPAINKIIDEEVQKQLAANSKIKRPPLVVRRVPDGSQSYRVLQVPDLHYTNWKYFPCMNKPDSMKQLCFEKHMTEMLDKMIDDTKPDFVAFTGDQIESLWVQKTWEQSFNAIDAASAVVNSRGLPWAMVFGNHDESLTPLIFSNRKIMMAYIESLPLSYTKYGPFNIGGAGNFELTVQTPTGSNALRMYFVDTGRDGTITPAQVTHVKRLGASHKNESVPALMFFHIPIPEYKDFKQSSLTQGTKREDISSSKVNSGLFDAMVEMGDVKATFCGHNHLNDFCFMRGSINLCYGGGVGYGVAYGKGDHPRTARVIDWSKNATDEAITTWLYLHDQDNSKAAKYTIFQRPA
;
A
#
# COMPACT_ATOMS: atom_id res chain seq x y z
N MET A 1 -22.11 47.80 -23.74
CA MET A 1 -22.38 47.92 -22.29
C MET A 1 -23.74 47.32 -22.01
N ARG A 2 -23.87 46.47 -20.96
CA ARG A 2 -24.97 45.52 -20.65
C ARG A 2 -24.87 44.24 -21.50
N SER A 3 -24.75 43.01 -20.99
CA SER A 3 -24.93 42.44 -19.64
C SER A 3 -23.90 41.32 -19.46
N PHE A 4 -23.03 41.45 -18.46
CA PHE A 4 -21.94 40.52 -18.14
C PHE A 4 -21.89 40.30 -16.61
N VAL A 5 -23.03 39.97 -16.00
CA VAL A 5 -23.12 39.63 -14.57
C VAL A 5 -24.34 38.72 -14.42
N LEU A 6 -24.15 37.39 -14.31
CA LEU A 6 -25.08 36.44 -13.65
C LEU A 6 -24.68 34.95 -13.72
N PHE A 7 -23.59 34.56 -14.40
CA PHE A 7 -23.21 33.14 -14.52
C PHE A 7 -22.17 32.63 -13.50
N SER A 8 -21.63 33.47 -12.61
CA SER A 8 -20.66 33.06 -11.58
C SER A 8 -21.29 32.75 -10.22
N GLY A 9 -22.54 33.15 -9.97
CA GLY A 9 -23.22 32.98 -8.67
C GLY A 9 -23.81 31.59 -8.46
N VAL A 10 -24.29 30.92 -9.52
CA VAL A 10 -24.99 29.63 -9.40
C VAL A 10 -24.02 28.45 -9.29
N LEU A 11 -22.85 28.52 -9.94
CA LEU A 11 -21.76 27.54 -9.74
C LEU A 11 -21.11 27.66 -8.35
N ALA A 12 -21.02 28.87 -7.80
CA ALA A 12 -20.57 29.10 -6.43
C ALA A 12 -21.61 28.66 -5.38
N LEU A 13 -22.92 28.78 -5.68
CA LEU A 13 -23.99 28.28 -4.81
C LEU A 13 -24.08 26.75 -4.82
N ILE A 14 -23.87 26.10 -5.97
CA ILE A 14 -23.80 24.63 -6.08
C ILE A 14 -22.53 24.10 -5.39
N ALA A 15 -21.40 24.82 -5.50
CA ALA A 15 -20.21 24.55 -4.70
C ALA A 15 -20.39 24.83 -3.19
N GLN A 16 -21.44 25.55 -2.77
CA GLN A 16 -21.75 25.80 -1.36
C GLN A 16 -22.84 24.89 -0.80
N THR A 17 -23.80 24.40 -1.60
CA THR A 17 -24.85 23.48 -1.13
C THR A 17 -24.53 22.00 -1.37
N VAL A 18 -23.61 21.68 -2.27
CA VAL A 18 -22.99 20.34 -2.38
C VAL A 18 -21.77 20.22 -1.43
N ALA A 19 -21.32 21.35 -0.87
CA ALA A 19 -20.30 21.43 0.18
C ALA A 19 -20.88 21.59 1.61
N ALA A 20 -22.11 21.11 1.85
CA ALA A 20 -22.68 21.07 3.20
C ALA A 20 -22.36 19.77 3.98
N LEU A 21 -21.41 18.98 3.47
CA LEU A 21 -20.55 18.12 4.27
C LEU A 21 -19.17 18.16 3.60
N THR A 22 -18.24 18.93 4.14
CA THR A 22 -16.84 18.80 3.74
C THR A 22 -16.43 17.33 3.90
N ILE A 23 -15.53 16.81 3.05
CA ILE A 23 -14.97 15.45 3.22
C ILE A 23 -14.52 15.23 4.67
N GLN A 24 -14.10 16.30 5.37
CA GLN A 24 -13.74 16.31 6.78
C GLN A 24 -14.93 16.08 7.73
N GLU A 25 -16.10 16.72 7.52
CA GLU A 25 -17.31 16.46 8.31
C GLU A 25 -17.85 15.04 8.10
N PHE A 26 -17.75 14.52 6.86
CA PHE A 26 -18.17 13.16 6.54
C PHE A 26 -17.23 12.15 7.19
N THR A 27 -15.93 12.44 7.13
CA THR A 27 -14.90 11.65 7.80
C THR A 27 -15.10 11.67 9.32
N ALA A 28 -15.35 12.83 9.94
CA ALA A 28 -15.59 12.95 11.39
C ALA A 28 -16.86 12.22 11.86
N PHE A 29 -17.94 12.26 11.06
CA PHE A 29 -19.18 11.54 11.38
C PHE A 29 -18.99 10.03 11.27
N ILE A 30 -18.33 9.57 10.20
CA ILE A 30 -18.02 8.16 9.97
C ILE A 30 -17.04 7.64 11.02
N GLU A 31 -16.05 8.44 11.41
CA GLU A 31 -15.11 8.15 12.51
C GLU A 31 -15.84 7.87 13.83
N LYS A 32 -16.91 8.62 14.13
CA LYS A 32 -17.74 8.40 15.33
C LYS A 32 -18.53 7.09 15.27
N LEU A 33 -19.11 6.75 14.11
CA LEU A 33 -19.83 5.48 13.94
C LEU A 33 -18.87 4.27 13.94
N PHE A 34 -17.67 4.42 13.41
CA PHE A 34 -16.63 3.40 13.49
C PHE A 34 -16.15 3.15 14.91
N ALA A 35 -16.01 4.20 15.74
CA ALA A 35 -15.69 4.03 17.15
C ALA A 35 -16.76 3.21 17.91
N ALA A 36 -18.01 3.18 17.42
CA ALA A 36 -19.12 2.42 18.00
C ALA A 36 -19.27 0.98 17.43
N GLY A 37 -18.56 0.62 16.35
CA GLY A 37 -18.60 -0.72 15.76
C GLY A 37 -19.85 -1.05 14.93
N GLU A 38 -20.66 -0.06 14.54
CA GLU A 38 -21.96 -0.26 13.89
C GLU A 38 -21.89 -0.25 12.36
N ILE A 39 -21.31 -1.30 11.74
CA ILE A 39 -21.10 -1.37 10.27
C ILE A 39 -22.40 -1.15 9.48
N LYS A 40 -23.55 -1.65 9.95
CA LYS A 40 -24.84 -1.43 9.29
C LYS A 40 -25.21 0.06 9.26
N ALA A 41 -25.03 0.76 10.38
CA ALA A 41 -25.31 2.20 10.47
C ALA A 41 -24.39 3.01 9.56
N VAL A 42 -23.13 2.59 9.40
CA VAL A 42 -22.18 3.18 8.45
C VAL A 42 -22.71 3.05 7.01
N ASN A 43 -23.13 1.86 6.60
CA ASN A 43 -23.68 1.63 5.26
C ASN A 43 -24.98 2.42 5.02
N ASP A 44 -25.89 2.42 5.99
CA ASP A 44 -27.15 3.17 5.89
C ASP A 44 -26.88 4.68 5.75
N HIS A 45 -25.85 5.20 6.43
CA HIS A 45 -25.44 6.59 6.31
C HIS A 45 -24.78 6.90 4.95
N ILE A 46 -23.88 6.04 4.47
CA ILE A 46 -23.29 6.17 3.13
C ILE A 46 -24.40 6.21 2.08
N ASP A 47 -25.38 5.31 2.17
CA ASP A 47 -26.48 5.22 1.22
C ASP A 47 -27.37 6.46 1.24
N LYS A 48 -27.66 6.99 2.43
CA LYS A 48 -28.39 8.25 2.57
C LYS A 48 -27.62 9.41 1.92
N TYR A 49 -26.34 9.56 2.26
CA TYR A 49 -25.49 10.62 1.72
C TYR A 49 -25.39 10.54 0.18
N VAL A 50 -25.17 9.35 -0.36
CA VAL A 50 -25.12 9.12 -1.80
C VAL A 50 -26.45 9.51 -2.45
N LYS A 51 -27.59 9.10 -1.89
CA LYS A 51 -28.91 9.50 -2.41
C LYS A 51 -29.10 11.02 -2.42
N ASP A 52 -28.68 11.71 -1.37
CA ASP A 52 -28.75 13.17 -1.29
C ASP A 52 -27.87 13.83 -2.37
N CYS A 53 -26.66 13.31 -2.61
CA CYS A 53 -25.79 13.75 -3.71
C CYS A 53 -26.43 13.54 -5.08
N LEU A 54 -27.08 12.39 -5.31
CA LEU A 54 -27.72 12.06 -6.59
C LEU A 54 -28.90 12.98 -6.91
N VAL A 55 -29.63 13.45 -5.88
CA VAL A 55 -30.68 14.47 -6.05
C VAL A 55 -30.11 15.79 -6.57
N GLN A 56 -28.87 16.13 -6.19
CA GLN A 56 -28.19 17.33 -6.70
C GLN A 56 -27.58 17.11 -8.08
N SER A 57 -26.92 15.97 -8.31
CA SER A 57 -26.31 15.67 -9.62
C SER A 57 -27.34 15.56 -10.74
N ALA A 58 -28.56 15.09 -10.43
CA ALA A 58 -29.67 15.05 -11.39
C ALA A 58 -30.05 16.43 -11.97
N LYS A 59 -29.67 17.53 -11.31
CA LYS A 59 -29.89 18.91 -11.79
C LYS A 59 -28.80 19.39 -12.77
N ILE A 60 -27.75 18.60 -12.99
CA ILE A 60 -26.65 18.96 -13.87
C ILE A 60 -27.08 18.74 -15.32
N GLU A 61 -27.25 19.82 -16.07
CA GLU A 61 -27.48 19.75 -17.50
C GLU A 61 -26.17 19.51 -18.25
N ARG A 62 -26.15 18.48 -19.10
CA ARG A 62 -25.00 18.13 -19.95
C ARG A 62 -25.28 18.53 -21.39
N PRO A 63 -24.28 19.07 -22.13
CA PRO A 63 -24.43 19.26 -23.56
C PRO A 63 -24.82 17.96 -24.27
N THR A 64 -25.70 18.06 -25.24
CA THR A 64 -26.02 16.94 -26.12
C THR A 64 -24.78 16.44 -26.84
N LEU A 65 -24.51 15.14 -26.77
CA LEU A 65 -23.48 14.48 -27.60
C LEU A 65 -24.01 14.36 -29.03
N ARG A 66 -23.19 14.74 -30.01
CA ARG A 66 -23.58 14.73 -31.42
C ARG A 66 -22.55 14.01 -32.27
N VAL A 67 -23.02 13.28 -33.27
CA VAL A 67 -22.17 12.69 -34.31
C VAL A 67 -21.55 13.78 -35.19
N ARG A 68 -20.34 13.52 -35.71
CA ARG A 68 -19.76 14.33 -36.78
C ARG A 68 -20.47 13.98 -38.08
N GLN A 69 -20.91 14.98 -38.84
CA GLN A 69 -21.61 14.77 -40.11
C GLN A 69 -20.96 15.58 -41.24
N SER A 70 -20.78 14.93 -42.40
CA SER A 70 -20.33 15.55 -43.65
C SER A 70 -21.22 15.05 -44.79
N GLY A 71 -22.10 15.91 -45.29
CA GLY A 71 -23.16 15.48 -46.21
C GLY A 71 -24.09 14.46 -45.53
N THR A 72 -24.25 13.28 -46.11
CA THR A 72 -25.02 12.17 -45.53
C THR A 72 -24.19 11.25 -44.63
N ASP A 73 -22.87 11.42 -44.61
CA ASP A 73 -21.99 10.53 -43.87
C ASP A 73 -21.88 10.97 -42.41
N MET A 74 -21.97 10.02 -41.49
CA MET A 74 -21.87 10.25 -40.06
C MET A 74 -20.70 9.45 -39.46
N SER A 75 -20.06 10.00 -38.44
CA SER A 75 -19.00 9.31 -37.71
C SER A 75 -18.97 9.68 -36.24
N TYR A 76 -18.58 8.70 -35.42
CA TYR A 76 -18.32 8.90 -34.00
C TYR A 76 -17.20 7.96 -33.53
N ARG A 77 -16.20 8.52 -32.87
CA ARG A 77 -15.00 7.81 -32.41
C ARG A 77 -14.96 7.71 -30.90
N VAL A 78 -14.92 6.50 -30.39
CA VAL A 78 -14.75 6.19 -28.97
C VAL A 78 -13.35 5.64 -28.72
N LEU A 79 -12.64 6.18 -27.73
CA LEU A 79 -11.41 5.61 -27.21
C LEU A 79 -11.72 4.90 -25.89
N GLN A 80 -11.55 3.58 -25.86
CA GLN A 80 -11.64 2.76 -24.67
C GLN A 80 -10.26 2.67 -24.00
N ILE A 81 -10.15 3.16 -22.76
CA ILE A 81 -8.94 3.12 -21.95
C ILE A 81 -9.16 2.17 -20.76
N PRO A 82 -8.68 0.92 -20.85
CA PRO A 82 -8.79 -0.08 -19.79
C PRO A 82 -7.58 -0.07 -18.84
N ASP A 83 -7.80 -0.46 -17.58
CA ASP A 83 -6.75 -0.96 -16.67
C ASP A 83 -5.56 0.01 -16.48
N LEU A 84 -5.82 1.24 -16.01
CA LEU A 84 -4.76 2.22 -15.69
C LEU A 84 -4.10 1.96 -14.33
N HIS A 85 -4.87 1.56 -13.30
CA HIS A 85 -4.38 1.28 -11.94
C HIS A 85 -3.63 2.47 -11.30
N TYR A 86 -4.27 3.63 -11.20
CA TYR A 86 -3.75 4.79 -10.46
C TYR A 86 -3.77 4.54 -8.95
N THR A 87 -2.69 4.93 -8.28
CA THR A 87 -2.52 4.92 -6.82
C THR A 87 -2.73 6.30 -6.19
N ASN A 88 -3.00 7.32 -7.02
CA ASN A 88 -3.04 8.75 -6.66
C ASN A 88 -1.72 9.23 -6.04
N PHE A 89 -0.61 8.65 -6.48
CA PHE A 89 0.72 9.02 -6.04
C PHE A 89 1.62 9.24 -7.26
N PRO A 90 1.86 10.50 -7.69
CA PRO A 90 2.53 10.79 -8.96
C PRO A 90 3.94 10.19 -9.12
N LEU A 91 4.62 9.88 -8.01
CA LEU A 91 5.95 9.26 -7.98
C LEU A 91 5.91 7.73 -7.78
N TYR A 92 4.72 7.11 -7.78
CA TYR A 92 4.59 5.65 -7.69
C TYR A 92 5.34 4.99 -8.82
N ILE A 93 6.28 4.09 -8.52
CA ILE A 93 7.09 3.41 -9.53
C ILE A 93 6.18 2.53 -10.37
N CYS A 94 6.28 2.67 -11.67
CA CYS A 94 5.54 1.82 -12.58
C CYS A 94 5.90 0.36 -12.38
N ASP A 95 4.88 -0.47 -12.21
CA ASP A 95 5.05 -1.91 -12.19
C ASP A 95 5.12 -2.45 -13.63
N HIS A 96 6.02 -3.43 -13.85
CA HIS A 96 6.21 -4.09 -15.14
C HIS A 96 6.23 -3.13 -16.36
N LYS A 97 6.99 -2.02 -16.29
CA LYS A 97 7.15 -1.08 -17.41
C LYS A 97 7.70 -1.77 -18.68
N PRO A 98 7.39 -1.29 -19.90
CA PRO A 98 7.91 -1.87 -21.14
C PRO A 98 9.43 -1.96 -21.15
N ASP A 99 9.98 -3.01 -21.76
CA ASP A 99 11.43 -3.23 -21.89
C ASP A 99 12.13 -2.08 -22.63
N SER A 100 11.39 -1.40 -23.51
CA SER A 100 11.86 -0.20 -24.21
C SER A 100 12.06 1.01 -23.30
N MET A 101 11.40 1.06 -22.14
CA MET A 101 11.51 2.16 -21.19
C MET A 101 12.69 1.92 -20.24
N LYS A 102 13.92 2.26 -20.65
CA LYS A 102 15.12 1.92 -19.87
C LYS A 102 15.26 2.68 -18.54
N LYS A 103 14.66 3.87 -18.42
CA LYS A 103 14.79 4.74 -17.24
C LYS A 103 13.68 4.51 -16.22
N ILE A 104 13.78 5.20 -15.08
CA ILE A 104 12.75 5.16 -14.03
C ILE A 104 11.39 5.57 -14.63
N CYS A 105 10.38 4.76 -14.34
CA CYS A 105 9.00 5.05 -14.68
C CYS A 105 8.22 5.31 -13.41
N ILE A 106 7.39 6.35 -13.40
CA ILE A 106 6.49 6.70 -12.32
C ILE A 106 5.08 6.95 -12.87
N GLU A 107 4.06 6.89 -12.02
CA GLU A 107 2.64 7.08 -12.35
C GLU A 107 2.36 8.34 -13.19
N LYS A 108 3.09 9.44 -12.97
CA LYS A 108 2.98 10.64 -13.83
C LYS A 108 3.19 10.35 -15.33
N HIS A 109 4.00 9.36 -15.68
CA HIS A 109 4.24 8.94 -17.06
C HIS A 109 3.01 8.25 -17.67
N MET A 110 2.18 7.60 -16.87
CA MET A 110 0.89 7.07 -17.32
C MET A 110 -0.08 8.19 -17.70
N THR A 111 -0.10 9.29 -16.94
CA THR A 111 -0.88 10.49 -17.31
C THR A 111 -0.38 11.08 -18.64
N GLN A 112 0.93 11.13 -18.85
CA GLN A 112 1.52 11.61 -20.12
C GLN A 112 1.22 10.69 -21.30
N MET A 113 1.23 9.37 -21.10
CA MET A 113 0.78 8.40 -22.09
C MET A 113 -0.69 8.66 -22.45
N THR A 114 -1.56 8.82 -21.45
CA THR A 114 -2.99 9.11 -21.64
C THR A 114 -3.16 10.38 -22.46
N ALA A 115 -2.45 11.46 -22.11
CA ALA A 115 -2.43 12.71 -22.87
C ALA A 115 -2.06 12.48 -24.33
N LYS A 116 -1.00 11.71 -24.59
CA LYS A 116 -0.56 11.38 -25.95
C LYS A 116 -1.57 10.53 -26.73
N MET A 117 -2.18 9.52 -26.09
CA MET A 117 -3.25 8.72 -26.73
C MET A 117 -4.40 9.61 -27.18
N LEU A 118 -4.81 10.58 -26.36
CA LEU A 118 -5.86 11.52 -26.72
C LEU A 118 -5.47 12.43 -27.90
N ASP A 119 -4.21 12.89 -27.94
CA ASP A 119 -3.70 13.76 -29.00
C ASP A 119 -3.53 13.02 -30.35
N ASP A 120 -3.12 11.75 -30.29
CA ASP A 120 -2.94 10.89 -31.47
C ASP A 120 -4.29 10.44 -32.05
N VAL A 121 -5.21 9.97 -31.19
CA VAL A 121 -6.50 9.36 -31.60
C VAL A 121 -7.55 10.42 -31.94
N LYS A 122 -7.55 11.55 -31.21
CA LYS A 122 -8.56 12.61 -31.26
C LYS A 122 -10.00 12.04 -31.17
N PRO A 123 -10.34 11.38 -30.05
CA PRO A 123 -11.66 10.76 -29.90
C PRO A 123 -12.76 11.81 -29.73
N ASP A 124 -13.97 11.45 -30.17
CA ASP A 124 -15.19 12.21 -29.86
C ASP A 124 -15.66 11.91 -28.43
N TYR A 125 -15.30 10.73 -27.90
CA TYR A 125 -15.69 10.24 -26.58
C TYR A 125 -14.66 9.29 -25.97
N VAL A 126 -14.50 9.30 -24.64
CA VAL A 126 -13.62 8.36 -23.92
C VAL A 126 -14.43 7.46 -22.99
N VAL A 127 -14.11 6.16 -22.99
CA VAL A 127 -14.64 5.21 -22.02
C VAL A 127 -13.49 4.65 -21.19
N PHE A 128 -13.51 4.92 -19.89
CA PHE A 128 -12.63 4.26 -18.94
C PHE A 128 -13.27 2.93 -18.49
N SER A 129 -12.78 1.81 -19.00
CA SER A 129 -13.49 0.52 -18.87
C SER A 129 -13.07 -0.32 -17.65
N GLY A 130 -13.01 0.32 -16.48
CA GLY A 130 -12.68 -0.31 -15.20
C GLY A 130 -11.19 -0.45 -14.91
N ASP A 131 -10.89 -0.70 -13.64
CA ASP A 131 -9.53 -0.78 -13.06
C ASP A 131 -8.70 0.47 -13.37
N GLN A 132 -9.33 1.62 -13.18
CA GLN A 132 -8.64 2.91 -13.29
C GLN A 132 -7.86 3.24 -12.02
N ILE A 133 -8.25 2.63 -10.90
CA ILE A 133 -7.73 2.85 -9.56
C ILE A 133 -7.21 1.52 -9.02
N GLU A 134 -6.04 1.52 -8.38
CA GLU A 134 -5.57 0.37 -7.59
C GLU A 134 -5.98 0.58 -6.13
N SER A 135 -7.11 -0.01 -5.71
CA SER A 135 -7.55 0.04 -4.31
C SER A 135 -7.69 -1.34 -3.66
N LEU A 136 -7.37 -2.40 -4.41
CA LEU A 136 -7.43 -3.78 -3.94
C LEU A 136 -6.16 -4.16 -3.18
N ILE A 137 -4.99 -3.83 -3.76
CA ILE A 137 -3.67 -4.13 -3.23
C ILE A 137 -3.08 -2.90 -2.52
N TRP A 138 -3.40 -1.70 -3.01
CA TRP A 138 -2.97 -0.44 -2.43
C TRP A 138 -4.08 0.16 -1.55
N PRO A 139 -3.90 0.29 -0.22
CA PRO A 139 -4.96 0.76 0.66
C PRO A 139 -5.26 2.25 0.41
N MET A 140 -6.37 2.53 -0.26
CA MET A 140 -6.81 3.89 -0.57
C MET A 140 -7.91 4.35 0.38
N THR A 141 -7.64 5.42 1.11
CA THR A 141 -8.70 6.21 1.75
C THR A 141 -9.67 6.76 0.70
N TRP A 142 -10.86 7.17 1.10
CA TRP A 142 -11.81 7.83 0.20
C TRP A 142 -11.20 9.03 -0.51
N LYS A 143 -10.49 9.89 0.23
CA LYS A 143 -9.84 11.07 -0.33
C LYS A 143 -8.81 10.69 -1.40
N ASN A 144 -8.02 9.64 -1.15
CA ASN A 144 -7.03 9.19 -2.13
C ASN A 144 -7.70 8.60 -3.38
N ALA A 145 -8.78 7.82 -3.21
CA ALA A 145 -9.52 7.27 -4.33
C ALA A 145 -10.17 8.36 -5.21
N LEU A 146 -10.78 9.38 -4.60
CA LEU A 146 -11.31 10.54 -5.33
C LEU A 146 -10.21 11.33 -6.04
N GLY A 147 -9.03 11.47 -5.43
CA GLY A 147 -7.87 12.07 -6.10
C GLY A 147 -7.36 11.24 -7.30
N ALA A 148 -7.45 9.91 -7.26
CA ALA A 148 -7.15 9.08 -8.44
C ALA A 148 -8.16 9.34 -9.56
N VAL A 149 -9.45 9.51 -9.22
CA VAL A 149 -10.50 9.92 -10.18
C VAL A 149 -10.15 11.24 -10.85
N ASP A 150 -9.74 12.24 -10.07
CA ASP A 150 -9.28 13.52 -10.61
C ASP A 150 -8.06 13.34 -11.52
N SER A 151 -7.12 12.49 -11.13
CA SER A 151 -5.87 12.25 -11.85
C SER A 151 -6.08 11.57 -13.20
N TYR A 152 -6.83 10.47 -13.27
CA TYR A 152 -7.03 9.75 -14.55
C TYR A 152 -7.95 10.53 -15.51
N SER A 153 -8.89 11.33 -14.98
CA SER A 153 -9.80 12.14 -15.80
C SER A 153 -9.22 13.49 -16.20
N ALA A 154 -8.08 13.91 -15.63
CA ALA A 154 -7.50 15.23 -15.86
C ALA A 154 -7.29 15.55 -17.35
N GLU A 155 -6.75 14.61 -18.12
CA GLU A 155 -6.36 14.85 -19.51
C GLU A 155 -7.55 14.92 -20.48
N VAL A 156 -8.65 14.20 -20.19
CA VAL A 156 -9.90 14.32 -20.96
C VAL A 156 -10.62 15.62 -20.61
N ASN A 157 -10.63 16.00 -19.33
CA ASN A 157 -11.25 17.23 -18.85
C ASN A 157 -10.55 18.48 -19.40
N LYS A 158 -9.21 18.46 -19.43
CA LYS A 158 -8.37 19.51 -20.03
C LYS A 158 -8.67 19.72 -21.51
N ARG A 159 -9.02 18.65 -22.24
CA ARG A 159 -9.33 18.69 -23.67
C ARG A 159 -10.82 18.88 -23.97
N ASN A 160 -11.65 19.01 -22.93
CA ASN A 160 -13.11 19.07 -23.06
C ASN A 160 -13.70 17.85 -23.78
N ILE A 161 -13.08 16.67 -23.62
CA ILE A 161 -13.56 15.43 -24.24
C ILE A 161 -14.58 14.79 -23.28
N PRO A 162 -15.83 14.56 -23.74
CA PRO A 162 -16.82 13.81 -22.97
C PRO A 162 -16.34 12.40 -22.62
N TRP A 163 -16.67 11.93 -21.42
CA TRP A 163 -16.24 10.62 -20.97
C TRP A 163 -17.25 9.91 -20.05
N SER A 164 -17.15 8.58 -20.04
CA SER A 164 -17.87 7.69 -19.12
C SER A 164 -16.92 6.65 -18.54
N MET A 165 -17.39 5.93 -17.52
CA MET A 165 -16.64 4.83 -16.94
C MET A 165 -17.54 3.69 -16.42
N VAL A 166 -16.96 2.51 -16.31
CA VAL A 166 -17.48 1.38 -15.51
C VAL A 166 -16.44 1.01 -14.46
N PHE A 167 -16.86 0.47 -13.33
CA PHE A 167 -15.92 -0.02 -12.31
C PHE A 167 -15.37 -1.39 -12.67
N GLY A 168 -14.11 -1.60 -12.31
CA GLY A 168 -13.46 -2.90 -12.26
C GLY A 168 -13.28 -3.42 -10.84
N ASN A 169 -12.58 -4.55 -10.70
CA ASN A 169 -12.39 -5.22 -9.43
C ASN A 169 -11.38 -4.53 -8.51
N HIS A 170 -10.47 -3.72 -9.06
CA HIS A 170 -9.50 -2.92 -8.31
C HIS A 170 -10.04 -1.54 -7.91
N ASP A 171 -11.13 -1.08 -8.52
CA ASP A 171 -11.71 0.25 -8.23
C ASP A 171 -12.51 0.30 -6.91
N ALA A 172 -12.48 -0.73 -6.08
CA ALA A 172 -13.00 -0.67 -4.71
C ALA A 172 -12.12 -1.49 -3.75
N SER A 173 -12.10 -1.11 -2.47
CA SER A 173 -11.31 -1.79 -1.43
C SER A 173 -12.00 -3.02 -0.86
N LEU A 174 -11.25 -3.98 -0.29
CA LEU A 174 -11.79 -5.15 0.43
C LEU A 174 -12.70 -4.76 1.60
N ALA A 175 -12.49 -3.58 2.20
CA ALA A 175 -13.33 -3.01 3.24
C ALA A 175 -13.88 -1.64 2.80
N PRO A 176 -14.84 -1.59 1.85
CA PRO A 176 -15.29 -0.34 1.22
C PRO A 176 -16.03 0.61 2.19
N GLN A 177 -16.43 0.12 3.36
CA GLN A 177 -16.92 0.96 4.45
C GLN A 177 -15.82 1.85 5.04
N LEU A 178 -14.56 1.39 5.04
CA LEU A 178 -13.40 2.10 5.60
C LEU A 178 -12.55 2.82 4.53
N PHE A 179 -12.66 2.39 3.28
CA PHE A 179 -11.75 2.72 2.18
C PHE A 179 -12.50 2.93 0.87
N ALA A 180 -11.80 3.13 -0.24
CA ALA A 180 -12.35 3.30 -1.60
C ALA A 180 -13.70 2.57 -1.82
N ASN A 181 -14.77 3.38 -1.95
CA ASN A 181 -16.15 2.91 -2.03
C ASN A 181 -16.78 3.36 -3.34
N LYS A 182 -17.18 2.40 -4.18
CA LYS A 182 -17.73 2.70 -5.51
C LYS A 182 -19.01 3.53 -5.49
N LYS A 183 -19.86 3.44 -4.45
CA LYS A 183 -21.09 4.26 -4.36
C LYS A 183 -20.74 5.74 -4.22
N ILE A 184 -19.80 6.05 -3.33
CA ILE A 184 -19.30 7.42 -3.10
C ILE A 184 -18.59 7.93 -4.36
N MET A 185 -17.70 7.12 -4.94
CA MET A 185 -16.97 7.49 -6.15
C MET A 185 -17.91 7.76 -7.32
N MET A 186 -18.93 6.93 -7.52
CA MET A 186 -19.87 7.14 -8.63
C MET A 186 -20.68 8.42 -8.48
N ALA A 187 -21.16 8.70 -7.25
CA ALA A 187 -21.83 9.95 -6.95
C ALA A 187 -20.92 11.16 -7.21
N TYR A 188 -19.62 11.07 -6.90
CA TYR A 188 -18.65 12.10 -7.23
C TYR A 188 -18.42 12.23 -8.74
N ILE A 189 -18.14 11.10 -9.43
CA ILE A 189 -17.90 11.04 -10.88
C ILE A 189 -19.04 11.66 -11.68
N GLU A 190 -20.28 11.44 -11.27
CA GLU A 190 -21.47 12.01 -11.93
C GLU A 190 -21.49 13.55 -11.88
N THR A 191 -20.85 14.17 -10.87
CA THR A 191 -20.73 15.64 -10.76
C THR A 191 -19.61 16.24 -11.62
N MET A 192 -18.65 15.42 -12.05
CA MET A 192 -17.43 15.93 -12.69
C MET A 192 -17.71 16.56 -14.04
N LYS A 193 -16.93 17.58 -14.41
CA LYS A 193 -17.03 18.22 -15.73
C LYS A 193 -16.81 17.17 -16.83
N TYR A 194 -17.60 17.25 -17.90
CA TYR A 194 -17.55 16.33 -19.05
C TYR A 194 -17.77 14.83 -18.76
N SER A 195 -18.03 14.44 -17.52
CA SER A 195 -18.52 13.10 -17.20
C SER A 195 -19.99 12.98 -17.61
N TYR A 196 -20.29 11.91 -18.35
CA TYR A 196 -21.63 11.44 -18.70
C TYR A 196 -21.93 10.12 -17.99
N ALA A 197 -21.06 9.71 -17.07
CA ALA A 197 -21.30 8.57 -16.22
C ALA A 197 -22.47 8.86 -15.28
N LYS A 198 -23.33 7.87 -15.03
CA LYS A 198 -24.50 8.01 -14.15
C LYS A 198 -24.57 6.85 -13.18
N TYR A 199 -24.96 7.09 -11.94
CA TYR A 199 -25.13 6.04 -10.94
C TYR A 199 -26.11 4.95 -11.41
N GLY A 200 -27.21 5.36 -12.04
CA GLY A 200 -28.31 4.47 -12.43
C GLY A 200 -29.29 4.20 -11.28
N PRO A 201 -30.14 3.19 -11.40
CA PRO A 201 -31.07 2.82 -10.34
C PRO A 201 -30.33 2.38 -9.07
N PHE A 202 -30.82 2.83 -7.93
CA PHE A 202 -30.34 2.39 -6.64
C PHE A 202 -30.82 0.94 -6.37
N ASP A 203 -30.04 0.13 -5.65
CA ASP A 203 -30.38 -1.23 -5.19
C ASP A 203 -30.58 -2.34 -6.26
N ILE A 204 -30.24 -2.11 -7.53
CA ILE A 204 -30.27 -3.20 -8.53
C ILE A 204 -29.02 -4.07 -8.53
N GLY A 205 -27.94 -3.67 -7.86
CA GLY A 205 -26.64 -4.32 -7.90
C GLY A 205 -25.60 -3.41 -8.54
N GLY A 206 -24.44 -3.29 -7.89
CA GLY A 206 -23.39 -2.36 -8.32
C GLY A 206 -23.74 -0.87 -8.19
N ALA A 207 -22.88 -0.03 -8.77
CA ALA A 207 -23.08 1.41 -8.99
C ALA A 207 -22.52 1.75 -10.38
N GLY A 208 -23.29 2.43 -11.23
CA GLY A 208 -22.88 2.70 -12.62
C GLY A 208 -23.53 1.77 -13.64
N ASN A 209 -24.85 1.63 -13.58
CA ASN A 209 -25.64 0.93 -14.60
C ASN A 209 -26.49 1.96 -15.38
N TYR A 210 -26.10 2.29 -16.61
CA TYR A 210 -26.71 3.42 -17.32
C TYR A 210 -26.51 3.35 -18.84
N GLU A 211 -27.16 4.29 -19.52
CA GLU A 211 -26.99 4.52 -20.95
C GLU A 211 -26.58 5.97 -21.25
N VAL A 212 -25.91 6.14 -22.38
CA VAL A 212 -25.55 7.40 -22.99
C VAL A 212 -25.98 7.37 -24.46
N ALA A 213 -26.76 8.37 -24.87
CA ALA A 213 -27.23 8.52 -26.25
C ALA A 213 -26.42 9.60 -26.97
N VAL A 214 -25.99 9.29 -28.18
CA VAL A 214 -25.35 10.23 -29.12
C VAL A 214 -26.37 10.57 -30.19
N GLN A 215 -26.70 11.85 -30.31
CA GLN A 215 -27.72 12.33 -31.24
C GLN A 215 -27.15 12.59 -32.64
N SER A 216 -28.04 12.65 -33.63
CA SER A 216 -27.74 13.16 -34.97
C SER A 216 -27.20 14.59 -34.94
N ALA A 217 -26.53 15.04 -36.01
CA ALA A 217 -25.90 16.36 -36.00
C ALA A 217 -26.91 17.51 -35.97
N THR A 218 -28.08 17.32 -36.60
CA THR A 218 -29.15 18.34 -36.72
C THR A 218 -30.52 17.76 -36.32
N GLY A 219 -30.64 17.31 -35.06
CA GLY A 219 -31.90 16.77 -34.54
C GLY A 219 -31.76 16.19 -33.14
N ASN A 220 -32.86 15.62 -32.64
CA ASN A 220 -32.91 14.92 -31.35
C ASN A 220 -33.01 13.39 -31.49
N THR A 221 -32.83 12.86 -32.70
CA THR A 221 -32.82 11.41 -32.94
C THR A 221 -31.49 10.80 -32.48
N THR A 222 -31.56 9.68 -31.76
CA THR A 222 -30.37 8.93 -31.37
C THR A 222 -29.75 8.25 -32.59
N ALA A 223 -28.47 8.51 -32.83
CA ALA A 223 -27.69 7.89 -33.90
C ALA A 223 -26.87 6.69 -33.39
N LEU A 224 -26.39 6.76 -32.14
CA LEU A 224 -25.62 5.69 -31.49
C LEU A 224 -25.93 5.68 -30.00
N ARG A 225 -26.03 4.49 -29.41
CA ARG A 225 -26.23 4.32 -27.96
C ARG A 225 -25.05 3.58 -27.33
N MET A 226 -24.74 3.90 -26.08
CA MET A 226 -23.72 3.22 -25.29
C MET A 226 -24.33 2.81 -23.95
N TYR A 227 -24.28 1.53 -23.63
CA TYR A 227 -24.67 0.96 -22.34
C TYR A 227 -23.44 0.71 -21.48
N PHE A 228 -23.54 0.97 -20.18
CA PHE A 228 -22.47 0.82 -19.20
C PHE A 228 -22.99 -0.01 -18.03
N MET A 229 -22.24 -1.03 -17.64
CA MET A 229 -22.67 -2.00 -16.63
C MET A 229 -21.58 -2.29 -15.61
N ASP A 230 -21.93 -2.21 -14.32
CA ASP A 230 -21.07 -2.63 -13.22
C ASP A 230 -21.19 -4.14 -13.00
N THR A 231 -20.19 -4.87 -13.48
CA THR A 231 -20.10 -6.34 -13.34
C THR A 231 -19.58 -6.79 -11.98
N GLY A 232 -19.46 -5.89 -10.99
CA GLY A 232 -18.96 -6.24 -9.67
C GLY A 232 -17.47 -6.59 -9.65
N ARG A 233 -16.98 -7.00 -8.47
CA ARG A 233 -15.57 -7.38 -8.26
C ARG A 233 -15.24 -8.75 -8.82
N ASP A 234 -16.24 -9.62 -8.94
CA ASP A 234 -16.08 -11.04 -9.27
C ASP A 234 -16.86 -11.45 -10.53
N GLY A 235 -17.31 -10.45 -11.30
CA GLY A 235 -18.14 -10.65 -12.49
C GLY A 235 -19.62 -10.93 -12.19
N THR A 236 -20.05 -10.80 -10.93
CA THR A 236 -21.47 -10.96 -10.56
C THR A 236 -22.32 -9.84 -11.14
N VAL A 237 -23.30 -10.23 -11.95
CA VAL A 237 -24.39 -9.38 -12.46
C VAL A 237 -25.71 -9.95 -11.96
N THR A 238 -26.56 -9.08 -11.43
CA THR A 238 -27.87 -9.50 -10.89
C THR A 238 -28.95 -9.56 -11.98
N ASP A 239 -30.02 -10.30 -11.70
CA ASP A 239 -31.23 -10.29 -12.53
C ASP A 239 -31.86 -8.90 -12.64
N ALA A 240 -31.76 -8.09 -11.58
CA ALA A 240 -32.29 -6.73 -11.58
C ALA A 240 -31.50 -5.82 -12.54
N GLN A 241 -30.17 -5.97 -12.62
CA GLN A 241 -29.35 -5.28 -13.62
C GLN A 241 -29.70 -5.71 -15.04
N ASN A 242 -29.81 -7.03 -15.29
CA ASN A 242 -30.22 -7.57 -16.59
C ASN A 242 -31.59 -7.04 -17.02
N LYS A 243 -32.58 -7.07 -16.11
CA LYS A 243 -33.93 -6.56 -16.37
C LYS A 243 -33.93 -5.06 -16.67
N TYR A 244 -33.11 -4.29 -15.96
CA TYR A 244 -32.98 -2.85 -16.18
C TYR A 244 -32.42 -2.54 -17.58
N MET A 245 -31.33 -3.21 -18.00
CA MET A 245 -30.79 -3.02 -19.36
C MET A 245 -31.79 -3.37 -20.46
N LYS A 246 -32.53 -4.48 -20.31
CA LYS A 246 -33.63 -4.84 -21.23
C LYS A 246 -34.71 -3.75 -21.28
N SER A 247 -35.04 -3.16 -20.13
CA SER A 247 -36.05 -2.09 -20.07
C SER A 247 -35.61 -0.81 -20.79
N LEU A 248 -34.32 -0.46 -20.72
CA LEU A 248 -33.74 0.67 -21.48
C LEU A 248 -33.80 0.40 -22.98
N ALA A 249 -33.33 -0.76 -23.45
CA ALA A 249 -33.40 -1.11 -24.87
C ALA A 249 -34.86 -1.12 -25.40
N ALA A 250 -35.79 -1.65 -24.60
CA ALA A 250 -37.21 -1.67 -24.93
C ALA A 250 -37.84 -0.26 -25.02
N SER A 251 -37.38 0.71 -24.22
CA SER A 251 -37.89 2.09 -24.31
C SER A 251 -37.43 2.84 -25.56
N HIS A 252 -36.45 2.30 -26.30
CA HIS A 252 -35.85 2.96 -27.47
C HIS A 252 -36.00 2.17 -28.78
N THR A 253 -36.80 1.10 -28.80
CA THR A 253 -36.91 0.20 -29.97
C THR A 253 -37.34 0.92 -31.26
N ALA A 254 -38.14 2.00 -31.15
CA ALA A 254 -38.56 2.80 -32.28
C ALA A 254 -37.42 3.61 -32.94
N GLU A 255 -36.34 3.89 -32.20
CA GLU A 255 -35.21 4.70 -32.68
C GLU A 255 -34.29 3.93 -33.63
N ARG A 256 -34.26 2.58 -33.52
CA ARG A 256 -33.41 1.68 -34.31
C ARG A 256 -31.92 2.03 -34.31
N ALA A 257 -31.45 2.77 -33.31
CA ALA A 257 -30.03 3.09 -33.14
C ALA A 257 -29.25 1.84 -32.71
N PRO A 258 -28.06 1.57 -33.28
CA PRO A 258 -27.18 0.52 -32.75
C PRO A 258 -26.65 0.91 -31.37
N ALA A 259 -26.28 -0.11 -30.59
CA ALA A 259 -25.68 0.08 -29.28
C ALA A 259 -24.33 -0.63 -29.13
N LEU A 260 -23.46 -0.01 -28.32
CA LEU A 260 -22.25 -0.62 -27.78
C LEU A 260 -22.48 -0.88 -26.29
N MET A 261 -21.96 -1.98 -25.74
CA MET A 261 -21.99 -2.25 -24.30
C MET A 261 -20.59 -2.29 -23.71
N PHE A 262 -20.39 -1.60 -22.59
CA PHE A 262 -19.13 -1.57 -21.85
C PHE A 262 -19.33 -2.16 -20.46
N PHE A 263 -18.43 -3.05 -20.07
CA PHE A 263 -18.30 -3.62 -18.74
C PHE A 263 -16.83 -3.94 -18.47
N HIS A 264 -16.45 -4.28 -17.25
CA HIS A 264 -15.05 -4.56 -16.96
C HIS A 264 -14.73 -6.05 -17.00
N PHE A 265 -15.45 -6.84 -16.19
CA PHE A 265 -15.20 -8.27 -16.00
C PHE A 265 -15.71 -9.06 -17.22
N PRO A 266 -14.90 -9.91 -17.86
CA PRO A 266 -15.32 -10.63 -19.06
C PRO A 266 -16.43 -11.64 -18.75
N ILE A 267 -17.35 -11.82 -19.69
CA ILE A 267 -18.38 -12.85 -19.63
C ILE A 267 -17.87 -14.17 -20.22
N GLU A 268 -18.55 -15.27 -19.90
CA GLU A 268 -18.10 -16.62 -20.26
C GLU A 268 -17.88 -16.82 -21.76
N GLU A 269 -18.68 -16.15 -22.58
CA GLU A 269 -18.66 -16.28 -24.04
C GLU A 269 -17.34 -15.81 -24.66
N TYR A 270 -16.57 -14.95 -23.98
CA TYR A 270 -15.22 -14.57 -24.42
C TYR A 270 -14.26 -15.77 -24.50
N LYS A 271 -14.52 -16.85 -23.75
CA LYS A 271 -13.74 -18.11 -23.83
C LYS A 271 -13.82 -18.78 -25.20
N SER A 272 -14.87 -18.47 -25.99
CA SER A 272 -15.08 -19.08 -27.30
C SER A 272 -14.16 -18.54 -28.41
N PHE A 273 -13.32 -17.54 -28.11
CA PHE A 273 -12.29 -17.09 -29.04
C PHE A 273 -11.31 -18.23 -29.36
N ASN A 274 -11.26 -18.59 -30.65
CA ASN A 274 -10.46 -19.70 -31.17
C ASN A 274 -9.25 -19.24 -32.01
N GLY A 275 -8.92 -17.94 -31.96
CA GLY A 275 -7.87 -17.35 -32.80
C GLY A 275 -8.38 -16.71 -34.10
N THR A 276 -9.66 -16.90 -34.46
CA THR A 276 -10.28 -16.23 -35.62
C THR A 276 -10.90 -14.90 -35.20
N GLY A 277 -10.40 -13.79 -35.77
CA GLY A 277 -10.81 -12.43 -35.42
C GLY A 277 -9.64 -11.45 -35.52
N GLN A 278 -9.71 -10.35 -34.78
CA GLN A 278 -8.60 -9.42 -34.58
C GLN A 278 -7.90 -9.71 -33.25
N GLY A 279 -6.60 -9.45 -33.16
CA GLY A 279 -5.84 -9.46 -31.89
C GLY A 279 -5.44 -10.86 -31.42
N SER A 280 -4.99 -10.97 -30.18
CA SER A 280 -4.47 -12.21 -29.61
C SER A 280 -4.94 -12.45 -28.18
N ARG A 281 -4.93 -13.73 -27.82
CA ARG A 281 -5.20 -14.21 -26.46
C ARG A 281 -3.87 -14.41 -25.74
N GLY A 282 -3.54 -13.47 -24.85
CA GLY A 282 -2.34 -13.53 -24.00
C GLY A 282 -2.60 -14.17 -22.63
N ASP A 283 -3.86 -14.18 -22.18
CA ASP A 283 -4.29 -14.72 -20.89
C ASP A 283 -5.45 -15.73 -21.02
N PRO A 284 -5.61 -16.64 -20.04
CA PRO A 284 -6.90 -17.26 -19.79
C PRO A 284 -7.98 -16.18 -19.64
N VAL A 285 -9.19 -16.46 -20.14
CA VAL A 285 -10.33 -15.55 -19.95
C VAL A 285 -10.86 -15.75 -18.53
N SER A 286 -10.72 -14.73 -17.68
CA SER A 286 -11.07 -14.79 -16.26
C SER A 286 -12.54 -14.49 -16.02
N ALA A 287 -13.45 -15.18 -16.71
CA ALA A 287 -14.88 -14.97 -16.52
C ALA A 287 -15.37 -15.41 -15.12
N ALA A 288 -16.50 -14.85 -14.69
CA ALA A 288 -17.17 -15.22 -13.45
C ALA A 288 -17.39 -16.74 -13.33
N LYS A 289 -17.42 -17.25 -12.09
CA LYS A 289 -17.69 -18.69 -11.83
C LYS A 289 -19.11 -19.11 -12.19
N VAL A 290 -20.04 -18.17 -12.14
CA VAL A 290 -21.47 -18.37 -12.45
C VAL A 290 -21.80 -17.53 -13.67
N ASN A 291 -22.45 -18.14 -14.67
CA ASN A 291 -22.90 -17.41 -15.85
C ASN A 291 -24.03 -16.45 -15.46
N SER A 292 -23.84 -15.16 -15.72
CA SER A 292 -24.80 -14.11 -15.39
C SER A 292 -25.91 -13.92 -16.43
N HIS A 293 -25.90 -14.70 -17.51
CA HIS A 293 -26.79 -14.55 -18.66
C HIS A 293 -26.75 -13.15 -19.29
N LEU A 294 -25.61 -12.45 -19.15
CA LEU A 294 -25.45 -11.12 -19.73
C LEU A 294 -25.37 -11.19 -21.26
N PHE A 295 -24.74 -12.22 -21.85
CA PHE A 295 -24.76 -12.41 -23.29
C PHE A 295 -26.19 -12.58 -23.82
N ASP A 296 -26.96 -13.51 -23.24
CA ASP A 296 -28.37 -13.73 -23.59
C ASP A 296 -29.19 -12.44 -23.43
N THR A 297 -28.87 -11.65 -22.40
CA THR A 297 -29.49 -10.34 -22.17
C THR A 297 -29.19 -9.38 -23.31
N MET A 298 -27.93 -9.20 -23.72
CA MET A 298 -27.56 -8.36 -24.85
C MET A 298 -28.21 -8.82 -26.16
N VAL A 299 -28.27 -10.14 -26.40
CA VAL A 299 -28.96 -10.70 -27.58
C VAL A 299 -30.45 -10.34 -27.56
N SER A 300 -31.11 -10.47 -26.41
CA SER A 300 -32.53 -10.13 -26.27
C SER A 300 -32.84 -8.63 -26.39
N MET A 301 -31.87 -7.76 -26.09
CA MET A 301 -32.01 -6.31 -26.29
C MET A 301 -32.07 -5.95 -27.79
N GLY A 302 -31.40 -6.72 -28.65
CA GLY A 302 -31.49 -6.63 -30.11
C GLY A 302 -30.76 -5.43 -30.75
N ASP A 303 -30.50 -4.37 -30.00
CA ASP A 303 -29.78 -3.16 -30.42
C ASP A 303 -28.26 -3.24 -30.21
N VAL A 304 -27.78 -4.03 -29.24
CA VAL A 304 -26.35 -4.23 -28.96
C VAL A 304 -25.65 -4.97 -30.11
N LYS A 305 -24.63 -4.34 -30.71
CA LYS A 305 -23.85 -4.90 -31.84
C LYS A 305 -22.44 -5.32 -31.45
N ALA A 306 -21.89 -4.72 -30.40
CA ALA A 306 -20.57 -5.05 -29.87
C ALA A 306 -20.52 -4.80 -28.36
N SER A 307 -19.72 -5.62 -27.66
CA SER A 307 -19.37 -5.41 -26.26
C SER A 307 -17.86 -5.25 -26.08
N PHE A 308 -17.48 -4.52 -25.03
CA PHE A 308 -16.09 -4.15 -24.76
C PHE A 308 -15.77 -4.34 -23.28
N CYS A 309 -14.72 -5.12 -22.97
CA CYS A 309 -14.24 -5.39 -21.62
C CYS A 309 -12.75 -5.08 -21.39
N GLY A 310 -12.30 -5.18 -20.12
CA GLY A 310 -10.90 -5.04 -19.69
C GLY A 310 -10.45 -6.28 -18.90
N HIS A 311 -9.84 -6.09 -17.73
CA HIS A 311 -9.53 -7.10 -16.71
C HIS A 311 -8.38 -8.06 -17.04
N ASP A 312 -8.45 -8.76 -18.18
CA ASP A 312 -7.37 -9.67 -18.59
C ASP A 312 -6.31 -8.89 -19.37
N HIS A 313 -5.27 -8.46 -18.67
CA HIS A 313 -4.31 -7.46 -19.17
C HIS A 313 -3.57 -7.82 -20.47
N PHE A 314 -3.44 -9.11 -20.84
CA PHE A 314 -2.77 -9.52 -22.07
C PHE A 314 -3.72 -9.92 -23.21
N ASN A 315 -5.04 -9.80 -23.02
CA ASN A 315 -6.03 -10.04 -24.07
C ASN A 315 -6.36 -8.74 -24.81
N ASP A 316 -6.26 -8.76 -26.14
CA ASP A 316 -6.68 -7.65 -27.00
C ASP A 316 -7.50 -8.11 -28.21
N PHE A 317 -8.02 -9.33 -28.14
CA PHE A 317 -8.76 -9.91 -29.26
C PHE A 317 -10.16 -9.32 -29.39
N CYS A 318 -10.69 -9.36 -30.61
CA CYS A 318 -12.10 -9.16 -30.88
C CYS A 318 -12.59 -10.16 -31.93
N PHE A 319 -13.75 -10.76 -31.69
CA PHE A 319 -14.31 -11.79 -32.56
C PHE A 319 -15.84 -11.73 -32.59
N PHE A 320 -16.41 -12.30 -33.64
CA PHE A 320 -17.85 -12.36 -33.81
C PHE A 320 -18.42 -13.62 -33.16
N LYS A 321 -19.29 -13.41 -32.17
CA LYS A 321 -20.08 -14.46 -31.53
C LYS A 321 -21.54 -14.13 -31.80
N ASP A 322 -22.07 -14.72 -32.88
CA ASP A 322 -23.38 -14.37 -33.45
C ASP A 322 -24.45 -14.15 -32.36
N PRO A 323 -25.15 -12.99 -32.33
CA PRO A 323 -25.08 -11.86 -33.27
C PRO A 323 -24.17 -10.69 -32.84
N ILE A 324 -23.29 -10.85 -31.84
CA ILE A 324 -22.57 -9.76 -31.17
C ILE A 324 -21.04 -9.90 -31.33
N HIS A 325 -20.35 -8.79 -31.55
CA HIS A 325 -18.88 -8.77 -31.42
C HIS A 325 -18.45 -8.66 -29.96
N LEU A 326 -17.52 -9.50 -29.53
CA LEU A 326 -16.94 -9.49 -28.19
C LEU A 326 -15.49 -9.03 -28.29
N CYS A 327 -15.15 -7.88 -27.71
CA CYS A 327 -13.83 -7.25 -27.85
C CYS A 327 -13.18 -6.93 -26.49
N TYR A 328 -11.92 -7.32 -26.30
CA TYR A 328 -11.10 -6.81 -25.19
C TYR A 328 -10.47 -5.46 -25.54
N GLY A 329 -10.41 -4.55 -24.56
CA GLY A 329 -9.77 -3.25 -24.68
C GLY A 329 -8.24 -3.30 -24.75
N GLY A 330 -7.62 -4.36 -24.24
CA GLY A 330 -6.18 -4.43 -23.95
C GLY A 330 -5.87 -3.96 -22.53
N SER A 331 -4.65 -3.48 -22.29
CA SER A 331 -4.22 -2.88 -21.02
C SER A 331 -3.37 -1.64 -21.28
N SER A 332 -3.75 -0.52 -20.66
CA SER A 332 -3.06 0.77 -20.84
C SER A 332 -2.07 1.09 -19.73
N GLY A 333 -2.33 0.70 -18.49
CA GLY A 333 -1.59 1.16 -17.31
C GLY A 333 -0.12 0.73 -17.25
N TYR A 334 0.72 1.63 -16.73
CA TYR A 334 2.05 1.31 -16.22
C TYR A 334 2.11 1.42 -14.69
N GLY A 335 1.03 1.81 -14.00
CA GLY A 335 1.00 2.11 -12.56
C GLY A 335 1.16 0.87 -11.69
N ALA A 336 0.24 0.64 -10.75
CA ALA A 336 0.20 -0.63 -10.02
C ALA A 336 -0.37 -1.81 -10.85
N ALA A 337 -0.56 -1.59 -12.16
CA ALA A 337 -1.02 -2.60 -13.10
C ALA A 337 0.04 -3.69 -13.29
N TYR A 338 -0.34 -4.96 -13.15
CA TYR A 338 0.55 -6.06 -13.50
C TYR A 338 0.75 -6.14 -15.03
N GLY A 339 1.91 -6.63 -15.47
CA GLY A 339 2.26 -6.64 -16.88
C GLY A 339 3.48 -7.49 -17.23
N LYS A 340 3.89 -7.44 -18.50
CA LYS A 340 5.15 -8.01 -19.00
C LYS A 340 5.83 -6.92 -19.81
N GLY A 341 7.13 -6.70 -19.60
CA GLY A 341 7.89 -5.67 -20.31
C GLY A 341 7.88 -5.84 -21.84
N SER A 342 7.69 -7.06 -22.33
CA SER A 342 7.55 -7.39 -23.75
C SER A 342 6.18 -7.03 -24.35
N TYR A 343 5.19 -6.69 -23.53
CA TYR A 343 3.84 -6.35 -23.97
C TYR A 343 3.66 -4.83 -24.08
N SER A 344 3.43 -4.34 -25.31
CA SER A 344 3.13 -2.93 -25.54
C SER A 344 1.78 -2.54 -24.92
N ARG A 345 1.73 -1.41 -24.19
CA ARG A 345 0.45 -0.90 -23.66
C ARG A 345 -0.39 -0.31 -24.77
N ARG A 346 -1.69 -0.55 -24.68
CA ARG A 346 -2.62 -0.26 -25.75
C ARG A 346 -4.00 0.06 -25.21
N ALA A 347 -4.69 0.89 -25.99
CA ALA A 347 -6.08 1.25 -25.80
C ALA A 347 -6.82 0.95 -27.10
N ARG A 348 -8.10 0.59 -27.00
CA ARG A 348 -8.91 0.27 -28.17
C ARG A 348 -9.61 1.51 -28.70
N VAL A 349 -9.52 1.72 -30.00
CA VAL A 349 -10.31 2.72 -30.72
C VAL A 349 -11.47 2.04 -31.41
N ILE A 350 -12.64 2.66 -31.32
CA ILE A 350 -13.91 2.18 -31.87
C ILE A 350 -14.46 3.30 -32.76
N ASP A 351 -14.56 3.03 -34.05
CA ASP A 351 -15.12 3.95 -35.04
C ASP A 351 -16.49 3.42 -35.49
N TRP A 352 -17.55 4.14 -35.12
CA TRP A 352 -18.86 3.98 -35.74
C TRP A 352 -18.99 4.95 -36.91
N LYS A 353 -19.43 4.44 -38.07
CA LYS A 353 -19.60 5.22 -39.29
C LYS A 353 -20.85 4.81 -40.05
N VAL A 354 -21.51 5.79 -40.65
CA VAL A 354 -22.51 5.59 -41.70
C VAL A 354 -21.98 6.23 -42.97
N THR A 355 -21.77 5.43 -44.02
CA THR A 355 -21.27 5.91 -45.32
C THR A 355 -22.17 5.40 -46.43
N GLY A 356 -22.72 6.31 -47.24
CA GLY A 356 -23.68 5.94 -48.28
C GLY A 356 -24.89 5.16 -47.76
N GLY A 357 -25.37 5.47 -46.55
CA GLY A 357 -26.48 4.79 -45.88
C GLY A 357 -26.14 3.42 -45.27
N LYS A 358 -24.88 2.96 -45.36
CA LYS A 358 -24.43 1.70 -44.75
C LYS A 358 -23.73 1.98 -43.43
N GLU A 359 -24.22 1.35 -42.37
CA GLU A 359 -23.63 1.41 -41.04
C GLU A 359 -22.46 0.43 -40.89
N SER A 360 -21.43 0.84 -40.15
CA SER A 360 -20.29 0.00 -39.80
C SER A 360 -19.71 0.37 -38.44
N ILE A 361 -19.26 -0.63 -37.69
CA ILE A 361 -18.43 -0.48 -36.49
C ILE A 361 -17.10 -1.15 -36.79
N SER A 362 -16.02 -0.39 -36.68
CA SER A 362 -14.66 -0.87 -36.88
C SER A 362 -13.79 -0.55 -35.68
N THR A 363 -12.76 -1.35 -35.44
CA THR A 363 -11.93 -1.18 -34.25
C THR A 363 -10.48 -1.54 -34.51
N TRP A 364 -9.58 -0.86 -33.79
CA TRP A 364 -8.14 -1.06 -33.85
C TRP A 364 -7.49 -0.74 -32.50
N GLN A 365 -6.27 -1.21 -32.30
CA GLN A 365 -5.51 -1.00 -31.08
C GLN A 365 -4.50 0.14 -31.27
N HIS A 366 -4.58 1.18 -30.46
CA HIS A 366 -3.59 2.24 -30.40
C HIS A 366 -2.47 1.83 -29.44
N GLN A 367 -1.32 1.42 -29.99
CA GLN A 367 -0.16 1.05 -29.20
C GLN A 367 0.67 2.28 -28.86
N HIS A 368 1.01 2.46 -27.58
CA HIS A 368 1.98 3.48 -27.19
C HIS A 368 3.38 2.88 -27.03
N VAL A 369 4.33 3.33 -27.85
CA VAL A 369 5.74 2.99 -27.72
C VAL A 369 6.41 4.00 -26.78
N ALA A 370 7.13 3.51 -25.78
CA ALA A 370 7.83 4.25 -24.73
C ALA A 370 9.01 5.14 -25.21
N ALA A 371 8.94 5.69 -26.42
CA ALA A 371 9.96 6.57 -26.99
C ALA A 371 10.05 7.92 -26.27
N LEU A 372 9.07 8.26 -25.42
CA LEU A 372 9.23 9.31 -24.44
C LEU A 372 9.54 8.68 -23.09
N LEU A 373 10.75 8.95 -22.59
CA LEU A 373 11.01 9.58 -21.29
C LEU A 373 12.46 9.32 -20.86
N GLN A 374 13.26 10.38 -20.93
CA GLN A 374 14.55 10.42 -20.26
C GLN A 374 14.39 11.22 -18.96
N LYS A 375 14.65 10.60 -17.80
CA LYS A 375 15.56 11.15 -16.77
C LYS A 375 15.89 10.15 -15.65
N LEU A 376 17.17 10.23 -15.27
CA LEU A 376 17.95 9.57 -14.21
C LEU A 376 18.06 8.04 -14.25
N GLU A 377 19.33 7.60 -14.18
CA GLU A 377 19.75 6.22 -14.00
C GLU A 377 20.02 5.97 -12.49
N PRO A 378 19.75 4.76 -11.97
CA PRO A 378 20.00 4.40 -10.57
C PRO A 378 21.38 4.79 -9.99
N PRO A 379 22.51 4.65 -10.72
CA PRO A 379 23.82 5.01 -10.16
C PRO A 379 23.97 6.51 -9.85
N ALA A 380 23.30 7.39 -10.59
CA ALA A 380 23.36 8.83 -10.35
C ALA A 380 22.60 9.22 -9.08
N ILE A 381 21.46 8.56 -8.80
CA ILE A 381 20.66 8.82 -7.60
C ILE A 381 21.40 8.33 -6.35
N ASN A 382 22.01 7.14 -6.39
CA ASN A 382 22.80 6.63 -5.27
C ASN A 382 23.93 7.58 -4.87
N LYS A 383 24.62 8.19 -5.84
CA LYS A 383 25.67 9.16 -5.55
C LYS A 383 25.13 10.39 -4.81
N ILE A 384 23.99 10.93 -5.23
CA ILE A 384 23.34 12.08 -4.57
C ILE A 384 22.92 11.71 -3.15
N ILE A 385 22.33 10.53 -2.97
CA ILE A 385 21.95 10.02 -1.65
C ILE A 385 23.19 9.91 -0.76
N ASP A 386 24.28 9.32 -1.26
CA ASP A 386 25.50 9.14 -0.48
C ASP A 386 26.12 10.47 -0.07
N GLU A 387 26.17 11.46 -0.97
CA GLU A 387 26.67 12.81 -0.69
C GLU A 387 25.84 13.53 0.39
N GLU A 388 24.50 13.49 0.30
CA GLU A 388 23.63 14.15 1.28
C GLU A 388 23.64 13.43 2.63
N VAL A 389 23.68 12.08 2.63
CA VAL A 389 23.81 11.30 3.86
C VAL A 389 25.13 11.61 4.54
N GLN A 390 26.27 11.64 3.83
CA GLN A 390 27.56 11.99 4.44
C GLN A 390 27.57 13.39 5.04
N LYS A 391 26.93 14.36 4.38
CA LYS A 391 26.76 15.72 4.92
C LYS A 391 25.92 15.72 6.20
N GLN A 392 24.81 14.96 6.23
CA GLN A 392 24.00 14.80 7.45
C GLN A 392 24.79 14.13 8.57
N LEU A 393 25.57 13.08 8.28
CA LEU A 393 26.43 12.41 9.28
C LEU A 393 27.51 13.34 9.84
N ALA A 394 28.08 14.21 9.00
CA ALA A 394 29.00 15.25 9.46
C ALA A 394 28.32 16.23 10.43
N ALA A 395 27.05 16.58 10.20
CA ALA A 395 26.26 17.36 11.14
C ALA A 395 25.96 16.58 12.43
N ASN A 396 25.53 15.32 12.32
CA ASN A 396 25.21 14.45 13.46
C ASN A 396 26.40 14.21 14.38
N SER A 397 27.63 14.16 13.84
CA SER A 397 28.86 13.98 14.63
C SER A 397 29.07 15.04 15.72
N LYS A 398 28.41 16.20 15.60
CA LYS A 398 28.46 17.31 16.55
C LYS A 398 27.47 17.13 17.72
N ILE A 399 26.52 16.21 17.60
CA ILE A 399 25.53 15.92 18.63
C ILE A 399 26.24 15.27 19.83
N LYS A 400 26.05 15.84 21.02
CA LYS A 400 26.53 15.28 22.27
C LYS A 400 25.37 14.65 23.02
N ARG A 401 25.49 13.36 23.31
CA ARG A 401 24.53 12.61 24.14
C ARG A 401 25.12 12.41 25.53
N PRO A 402 24.30 12.47 26.60
CA PRO A 402 24.71 12.01 27.92
C PRO A 402 25.24 10.57 27.88
N PRO A 403 26.18 10.18 28.75
CA PRO A 403 26.52 8.77 28.91
C PRO A 403 25.31 7.95 29.35
N LEU A 404 25.23 6.70 28.89
CA LEU A 404 24.29 5.72 29.44
C LEU A 404 24.85 5.25 30.79
N VAL A 405 24.09 5.41 31.87
CA VAL A 405 24.59 5.15 33.23
C VAL A 405 23.68 4.16 33.94
N VAL A 406 24.27 3.18 34.65
CA VAL A 406 23.53 2.23 35.49
C VAL A 406 22.84 2.96 36.65
N ARG A 407 21.63 2.53 36.99
CA ARG A 407 20.94 3.04 38.19
C ARG A 407 21.34 2.23 39.42
N ARG A 408 21.41 2.91 40.56
CA ARG A 408 21.52 2.24 41.86
C ARG A 408 20.12 1.91 42.37
N VAL A 409 19.90 0.66 42.78
CA VAL A 409 18.64 0.21 43.40
C VAL A 409 18.69 0.35 44.93
N PRO A 410 17.53 0.32 45.62
CA PRO A 410 17.46 0.55 47.06
C PRO A 410 18.32 -0.40 47.92
N ASP A 411 18.58 -1.62 47.45
CA ASP A 411 19.43 -2.60 48.12
C ASP A 411 20.95 -2.34 47.95
N GLY A 412 21.32 -1.26 47.25
CA GLY A 412 22.70 -0.86 46.99
C GLY A 412 23.31 -1.47 45.73
N SER A 413 22.66 -2.45 45.09
CA SER A 413 23.12 -3.01 43.83
C SER A 413 22.95 -2.04 42.66
N GLN A 414 23.61 -2.34 41.55
CA GLN A 414 23.50 -1.60 40.29
C GLN A 414 22.67 -2.40 39.32
N SER A 415 21.85 -1.72 38.51
CA SER A 415 21.01 -2.36 37.50
C SER A 415 20.89 -1.46 36.26
N TYR A 416 20.72 -2.08 35.10
CA TYR A 416 20.41 -1.41 33.85
C TYR A 416 19.42 -2.26 33.05
N ARG A 417 18.23 -1.72 32.82
CA ARG A 417 17.11 -2.40 32.18
C ARG A 417 16.91 -1.95 30.75
N VAL A 418 16.97 -2.90 29.83
CA VAL A 418 16.67 -2.72 28.42
C VAL A 418 15.30 -3.33 28.10
N LEU A 419 14.39 -2.54 27.54
CA LEU A 419 13.18 -3.06 26.90
C LEU A 419 13.45 -3.27 25.41
N GLN A 420 13.38 -4.53 24.96
CA GLN A 420 13.40 -4.87 23.54
C GLN A 420 11.99 -4.72 22.97
N VAL A 421 11.84 -3.89 21.94
CA VAL A 421 10.58 -3.69 21.20
C VAL A 421 10.74 -4.20 19.76
N PRO A 422 10.29 -5.43 19.47
CA PRO A 422 10.38 -6.04 18.14
C PRO A 422 9.12 -5.79 17.28
N ASP A 423 9.30 -5.55 15.98
CA ASP A 423 8.27 -5.74 14.94
C ASP A 423 6.95 -4.94 15.19
N LEU A 424 7.03 -3.60 15.22
CA LEU A 424 5.86 -2.72 15.32
C LEU A 424 5.05 -2.64 14.01
N HIS A 425 5.72 -2.54 12.86
CA HIS A 425 5.12 -2.24 11.54
C HIS A 425 4.25 -0.96 11.53
N TYR A 426 4.76 0.11 12.13
CA TYR A 426 4.03 1.37 12.23
C TYR A 426 3.79 2.00 10.86
N THR A 427 2.53 2.25 10.50
CA THR A 427 2.17 2.91 9.24
C THR A 427 2.05 4.43 9.39
N ASN A 428 1.91 4.91 10.63
CA ASN A 428 1.55 6.28 11.01
C ASN A 428 0.15 6.70 10.56
N TRP A 429 -0.75 5.72 10.48
CA TRP A 429 -2.16 5.96 10.28
C TRP A 429 -2.93 5.36 11.46
N LYS A 430 -3.31 6.24 12.39
CA LYS A 430 -4.00 5.91 13.64
C LYS A 430 -5.18 4.93 13.50
N TYR A 431 -5.87 4.97 12.36
CA TYR A 431 -7.04 4.13 12.06
C TYR A 431 -6.76 2.99 11.08
N PHE A 432 -5.49 2.66 10.83
CA PHE A 432 -5.14 1.46 10.09
C PHE A 432 -5.69 0.23 10.86
N PRO A 433 -6.52 -0.63 10.25
CA PRO A 433 -7.14 -1.75 10.95
C PRO A 433 -6.10 -2.78 11.39
N CYS A 434 -6.23 -3.31 12.60
CA CYS A 434 -5.29 -4.33 13.08
C CYS A 434 -5.45 -5.64 12.33
N MET A 435 -4.33 -6.15 11.82
CA MET A 435 -4.16 -7.53 11.42
C MET A 435 -4.06 -8.41 12.67
N ASN A 436 -4.78 -9.54 12.64
CA ASN A 436 -4.70 -10.61 13.64
C ASN A 436 -4.78 -10.12 15.10
N LYS A 437 -5.78 -9.28 15.41
CA LYS A 437 -6.03 -8.84 16.80
C LYS A 437 -6.33 -10.04 17.72
N PRO A 438 -5.97 -9.98 19.02
CA PRO A 438 -6.30 -11.04 19.98
C PRO A 438 -7.79 -11.40 19.99
N ASP A 439 -8.11 -12.68 20.21
CA ASP A 439 -9.48 -13.20 20.20
C ASP A 439 -10.34 -12.61 21.33
N SER A 440 -9.69 -12.19 22.42
CA SER A 440 -10.28 -11.48 23.54
C SER A 440 -10.76 -10.07 23.18
N MET A 441 -10.13 -9.43 22.20
CA MET A 441 -10.43 -8.05 21.80
C MET A 441 -11.70 -8.02 20.92
N LYS A 442 -12.89 -7.86 21.52
CA LYS A 442 -14.16 -7.89 20.77
C LYS A 442 -14.45 -6.61 19.97
N GLN A 443 -13.88 -5.48 20.38
CA GLN A 443 -14.05 -4.20 19.69
C GLN A 443 -13.20 -4.13 18.40
N LEU A 444 -13.49 -3.15 17.55
CA LEU A 444 -12.64 -2.83 16.40
C LEU A 444 -11.26 -2.41 16.89
N CYS A 445 -10.23 -2.96 16.26
CA CYS A 445 -8.84 -2.66 16.57
C CYS A 445 -8.24 -1.82 15.45
N PHE A 446 -7.55 -0.76 15.84
CA PHE A 446 -6.80 0.13 14.98
C PHE A 446 -5.37 0.36 15.48
N GLU A 447 -4.48 0.84 14.62
CA GLU A 447 -3.07 1.16 14.92
C GLU A 447 -2.89 1.96 16.22
N LYS A 448 -3.83 2.83 16.58
CA LYS A 448 -3.80 3.57 17.87
C LYS A 448 -3.57 2.68 19.11
N HIS A 449 -4.07 1.44 19.09
CA HIS A 449 -3.90 0.51 20.22
C HIS A 449 -2.45 0.03 20.34
N MET A 450 -1.67 0.08 19.26
CA MET A 450 -0.23 -0.14 19.32
C MET A 450 0.49 0.94 20.11
N THR A 451 0.10 2.22 19.92
CA THR A 451 0.65 3.33 20.70
C THR A 451 0.30 3.16 22.18
N GLU A 452 -0.96 2.86 22.47
CA GLU A 452 -1.47 2.63 23.83
C GLU A 452 -0.77 1.44 24.50
N MET A 453 -0.53 0.35 23.76
CA MET A 453 0.25 -0.80 24.21
C MET A 453 1.71 -0.41 24.50
N LEU A 454 2.37 0.33 23.62
CA LEU A 454 3.76 0.75 23.80
C LEU A 454 3.91 1.68 25.01
N ASP A 455 2.98 2.62 25.19
CA ASP A 455 2.86 3.46 26.38
C ASP A 455 2.80 2.60 27.65
N LYS A 456 1.82 1.68 27.70
CA LYS A 456 1.62 0.80 28.85
C LYS A 456 2.82 -0.10 29.13
N MET A 457 3.44 -0.64 28.09
CA MET A 457 4.62 -1.50 28.20
C MET A 457 5.79 -0.78 28.83
N ILE A 458 6.04 0.47 28.43
CA ILE A 458 7.10 1.30 29.02
C ILE A 458 6.78 1.64 30.48
N ASP A 459 5.52 1.99 30.78
CA ASP A 459 5.10 2.35 32.13
C ASP A 459 5.16 1.16 33.11
N ASP A 460 4.80 -0.04 32.64
CA ASP A 460 4.84 -1.28 33.43
C ASP A 460 6.29 -1.75 33.67
N THR A 461 7.15 -1.67 32.65
CA THR A 461 8.51 -2.23 32.71
C THR A 461 9.54 -1.26 33.27
N LYS A 462 9.30 0.06 33.18
CA LYS A 462 10.18 1.14 33.63
C LYS A 462 11.64 0.92 33.17
N PRO A 463 11.89 0.85 31.86
CA PRO A 463 13.22 0.58 31.35
C PRO A 463 14.15 1.79 31.53
N ASP A 464 15.44 1.51 31.58
CA ASP A 464 16.49 2.53 31.51
C ASP A 464 16.87 2.84 30.05
N PHE A 465 16.56 1.93 29.12
CA PHE A 465 16.84 2.02 27.70
C PHE A 465 15.83 1.23 26.85
N VAL A 466 15.52 1.71 25.65
CA VAL A 466 14.67 0.97 24.69
C VAL A 466 15.47 0.58 23.45
N ALA A 467 15.50 -0.72 23.14
CA ALA A 467 16.12 -1.27 21.94
C ALA A 467 15.04 -1.71 20.95
N PHE A 468 14.88 -0.96 19.86
CA PHE A 468 14.00 -1.30 18.76
C PHE A 468 14.70 -2.27 17.80
N THR A 469 14.21 -3.50 17.68
CA THR A 469 14.94 -4.58 16.96
C THR A 469 14.43 -4.83 15.54
N GLY A 470 14.20 -3.75 14.79
CA GLY A 470 13.79 -3.79 13.39
C GLY A 470 12.29 -3.97 13.15
N ASP A 471 11.87 -3.72 11.91
CA ASP A 471 10.47 -3.66 11.46
C ASP A 471 9.64 -2.73 12.33
N GLN A 472 10.19 -1.55 12.61
CA GLN A 472 9.51 -0.54 13.41
C GLN A 472 8.50 0.23 12.57
N ILE A 473 8.78 0.42 11.28
CA ILE A 473 7.83 0.99 10.33
C ILE A 473 7.47 -0.02 9.24
N GLU A 474 6.31 0.19 8.62
CA GLU A 474 5.90 -0.58 7.45
C GLU A 474 6.10 0.24 6.18
N SER A 475 7.18 -0.04 5.44
CA SER A 475 7.50 0.58 4.14
C SER A 475 7.55 -0.42 2.98
N LEU A 476 7.35 -1.72 3.26
CA LEU A 476 7.42 -2.77 2.27
C LEU A 476 6.06 -3.00 1.58
N TRP A 477 5.01 -3.20 2.37
CA TRP A 477 3.64 -3.42 1.86
C TRP A 477 2.86 -2.11 1.74
N VAL A 478 3.16 -1.15 2.63
CA VAL A 478 2.60 0.21 2.58
C VAL A 478 3.73 1.16 2.20
N GLN A 479 4.06 1.26 0.91
CA GLN A 479 5.20 2.07 0.44
C GLN A 479 5.10 3.50 0.98
N LYS A 480 6.21 4.00 1.54
CA LYS A 480 6.30 5.34 2.14
C LYS A 480 7.32 6.19 1.41
N THR A 481 7.01 7.46 1.23
CA THR A 481 8.03 8.46 0.91
C THR A 481 9.01 8.60 2.07
N TRP A 482 10.17 9.24 1.85
CA TRP A 482 11.11 9.54 2.93
C TRP A 482 10.45 10.29 4.08
N GLU A 483 9.67 11.32 3.76
CA GLU A 483 8.93 12.12 4.75
C GLU A 483 7.92 11.28 5.52
N GLN A 484 7.15 10.42 4.84
CA GLN A 484 6.20 9.52 5.51
C GLN A 484 6.91 8.52 6.44
N SER A 485 8.08 8.01 6.05
CA SER A 485 8.90 7.17 6.91
C SER A 485 9.45 7.93 8.12
N PHE A 486 9.90 9.18 7.95
CA PHE A 486 10.33 10.02 9.06
C PHE A 486 9.19 10.25 10.05
N ASN A 487 8.00 10.61 9.56
CA ASN A 487 6.83 10.81 10.41
C ASN A 487 6.43 9.52 11.15
N ALA A 488 6.60 8.34 10.55
CA ALA A 488 6.36 7.06 11.22
C ALA A 488 7.38 6.74 12.31
N ILE A 489 8.67 7.01 12.07
CA ILE A 489 9.72 6.91 13.07
C ILE A 489 9.49 7.91 14.21
N ASP A 490 9.08 9.14 13.90
CA ASP A 490 8.78 10.16 14.90
C ASP A 490 7.61 9.74 15.79
N ALA A 491 6.54 9.20 15.19
CA ALA A 491 5.40 8.68 15.92
C ALA A 491 5.76 7.50 16.83
N ALA A 492 6.52 6.52 16.32
CA ALA A 492 6.98 5.37 17.10
C ALA A 492 7.92 5.78 18.24
N SER A 493 8.84 6.71 18.00
CA SER A 493 9.81 7.18 18.99
C SER A 493 9.25 8.24 19.95
N ALA A 494 8.13 8.90 19.65
CA ALA A 494 7.52 9.89 20.52
C ALA A 494 7.20 9.33 21.92
N VAL A 495 6.82 8.05 22.00
CA VAL A 495 6.48 7.38 23.25
C VAL A 495 7.68 7.31 24.21
N VAL A 496 8.88 7.05 23.69
CA VAL A 496 10.13 7.01 24.49
C VAL A 496 10.69 8.41 24.72
N ASN A 497 10.62 9.28 23.70
CA ASN A 497 11.14 10.65 23.78
C ASN A 497 10.38 11.49 24.82
N SER A 498 9.06 11.37 24.89
CA SER A 498 8.22 12.07 25.88
C SER A 498 8.53 11.68 27.33
N ARG A 499 9.12 10.50 27.54
CA ARG A 499 9.55 9.98 28.86
C ARG A 499 11.02 10.25 29.16
N GLY A 500 11.74 10.94 28.28
CA GLY A 500 13.16 11.19 28.45
C GLY A 500 14.04 9.93 28.36
N LEU A 501 13.54 8.86 27.73
CA LEU A 501 14.24 7.58 27.68
C LEU A 501 15.24 7.52 26.51
N PRO A 502 16.48 7.09 26.75
CA PRO A 502 17.43 6.81 25.67
C PRO A 502 16.98 5.56 24.89
N TRP A 503 17.16 5.60 23.58
CA TRP A 503 16.77 4.47 22.72
C TRP A 503 17.75 4.29 21.56
N ALA A 504 17.78 3.08 21.00
CA ALA A 504 18.45 2.81 19.74
C ALA A 504 17.67 1.80 18.90
N MET A 505 18.00 1.73 17.61
CA MET A 505 17.29 0.92 16.63
C MET A 505 18.26 0.21 15.70
N VAL A 506 17.93 -1.04 15.35
CA VAL A 506 18.42 -1.72 14.13
C VAL A 506 17.29 -1.79 13.12
N PHE A 507 17.63 -1.87 11.84
CA PHE A 507 16.62 -2.01 10.79
C PHE A 507 16.23 -3.45 10.56
N GLY A 508 14.95 -3.64 10.23
CA GLY A 508 14.43 -4.86 9.64
C GLY A 508 14.21 -4.77 8.14
N ASN A 509 13.50 -5.76 7.60
CA ASN A 509 13.22 -5.86 6.17
C ASN A 509 12.03 -5.01 5.69
N HIS A 510 11.18 -4.53 6.60
CA HIS A 510 10.07 -3.61 6.32
C HIS A 510 10.40 -2.14 6.54
N ASP A 511 11.53 -1.84 7.21
CA ASP A 511 12.01 -0.47 7.41
C ASP A 511 12.62 0.17 6.14
N GLU A 512 12.63 -0.56 5.02
CA GLU A 512 13.07 -0.08 3.71
C GLU A 512 12.06 -0.48 2.63
N SER A 513 11.90 0.40 1.65
CA SER A 513 10.96 0.21 0.54
C SER A 513 11.46 -0.81 -0.50
N LEU A 514 10.56 -1.25 -1.39
CA LEU A 514 10.95 -2.05 -2.57
C LEU A 514 11.80 -1.24 -3.54
N THR A 515 11.67 0.09 -3.52
CA THR A 515 12.38 1.01 -4.42
C THR A 515 13.08 2.12 -3.64
N PRO A 516 14.14 1.79 -2.89
CA PRO A 516 14.78 2.71 -1.93
C PRO A 516 15.48 3.90 -2.58
N LEU A 517 15.58 3.96 -3.90
CA LEU A 517 16.15 5.13 -4.60
C LEU A 517 15.23 6.36 -4.54
N ILE A 518 13.93 6.18 -4.35
CA ILE A 518 12.97 7.28 -4.31
C ILE A 518 11.96 7.21 -3.15
N PHE A 519 11.93 6.07 -2.45
CA PHE A 519 11.12 5.81 -1.27
C PHE A 519 12.02 5.46 -0.08
N SER A 520 11.43 5.12 1.08
CA SER A 520 12.12 4.71 2.31
C SER A 520 13.44 4.00 2.02
N ASN A 521 14.53 4.66 2.38
CA ASN A 521 15.89 4.26 2.07
C ASN A 521 16.65 4.09 3.38
N ARG A 522 17.32 2.95 3.54
CA ARG A 522 18.03 2.60 4.76
C ARG A 522 19.10 3.63 5.15
N LYS A 523 19.87 4.16 4.18
CA LYS A 523 20.95 5.13 4.43
C LYS A 523 20.38 6.47 4.91
N ILE A 524 19.40 6.99 4.19
CA ILE A 524 18.75 8.27 4.53
C ILE A 524 18.09 8.17 5.91
N MET A 525 17.33 7.10 6.14
CA MET A 525 16.63 6.91 7.40
C MET A 525 17.59 6.73 8.57
N MET A 526 18.70 6.01 8.43
CA MET A 526 19.66 5.86 9.52
C MET A 526 20.28 7.21 9.93
N ALA A 527 20.65 8.03 8.96
CA ALA A 527 21.18 9.36 9.24
C ALA A 527 20.13 10.28 9.87
N TYR A 528 18.86 10.15 9.49
CA TYR A 528 17.76 10.83 10.16
C TYR A 528 17.58 10.35 11.61
N ILE A 529 17.50 9.03 11.82
CA ILE A 529 17.31 8.42 13.14
C ILE A 529 18.44 8.83 14.11
N GLU A 530 19.69 8.80 13.66
CA GLU A 530 20.84 9.25 14.48
C GLU A 530 20.72 10.72 14.91
N SER A 531 20.03 11.56 14.12
CA SER A 531 19.82 12.97 14.45
C SER A 531 18.74 13.20 15.52
N LEU A 532 17.82 12.24 15.72
CA LEU A 532 16.64 12.41 16.57
C LEU A 532 16.99 12.59 18.05
N PRO A 533 16.21 13.37 18.82
CA PRO A 533 16.40 13.49 20.26
C PRO A 533 16.46 12.13 20.96
N LEU A 534 17.40 11.98 21.90
CA LEU A 534 17.59 10.77 22.71
C LEU A 534 17.83 9.46 21.93
N SER A 535 17.99 9.53 20.60
CA SER A 535 18.48 8.41 19.82
C SER A 535 19.99 8.26 20.02
N TYR A 536 20.38 7.06 20.46
CA TYR A 536 21.75 6.59 20.56
C TYR A 536 22.12 5.71 19.37
N THR A 537 21.19 5.47 18.45
CA THR A 537 21.48 4.83 17.17
C THR A 537 22.61 5.57 16.46
N LYS A 538 23.53 4.83 15.85
CA LYS A 538 24.57 5.41 14.99
C LYS A 538 24.59 4.73 13.64
N TYR A 539 24.90 5.49 12.60
CA TYR A 539 25.09 4.93 11.27
C TYR A 539 26.20 3.87 11.23
N GLY A 540 27.29 4.12 11.96
CA GLY A 540 28.50 3.30 11.90
C GLY A 540 29.34 3.60 10.65
N PRO A 541 30.27 2.71 10.28
CA PRO A 541 31.11 2.89 9.09
C PRO A 541 30.28 2.89 7.79
N PHE A 542 30.54 3.86 6.90
CA PHE A 542 29.68 4.13 5.74
C PHE A 542 29.68 3.01 4.67
N ASN A 543 30.81 2.36 4.44
CA ASN A 543 31.06 1.48 3.29
C ASN A 543 31.30 0.01 3.66
N ILE A 544 30.71 -0.47 4.76
CA ILE A 544 30.85 -1.88 5.16
C ILE A 544 29.64 -2.73 4.80
N GLY A 545 28.57 -2.15 4.24
CA GLY A 545 27.29 -2.84 4.02
C GLY A 545 26.33 -2.60 5.17
N GLY A 546 25.05 -2.48 4.83
CA GLY A 546 24.01 -2.01 5.75
C GLY A 546 24.21 -0.57 6.24
N ALA A 547 23.35 -0.13 7.15
CA ALA A 547 23.46 1.08 7.95
C ALA A 547 22.94 0.77 9.37
N GLY A 548 23.64 1.22 10.41
CA GLY A 548 23.31 0.86 11.79
C GLY A 548 24.21 -0.21 12.41
N ASN A 549 25.50 -0.21 12.08
CA ASN A 549 26.49 -1.14 12.65
C ASN A 549 27.34 -0.41 13.71
N PHE A 550 26.99 -0.53 14.98
CA PHE A 550 27.61 0.28 16.05
C PHE A 550 27.63 -0.43 17.41
N GLU A 551 28.37 0.16 18.36
CA GLU A 551 28.36 -0.22 19.77
C GLU A 551 27.88 0.93 20.66
N LEU A 552 27.28 0.56 21.79
CA LEU A 552 26.98 1.45 22.90
C LEU A 552 27.55 0.85 24.19
N THR A 553 28.03 1.73 25.07
CA THR A 553 28.60 1.35 26.36
C THR A 553 27.82 2.01 27.48
N VAL A 554 27.38 1.19 28.43
CA VAL A 554 26.76 1.61 29.68
C VAL A 554 27.85 1.70 30.74
N GLN A 555 27.84 2.78 31.52
CA GLN A 555 28.85 3.10 32.51
C GLN A 555 28.30 3.08 33.94
N THR A 556 29.18 2.87 34.90
CA THR A 556 28.92 3.18 36.30
C THR A 556 28.89 4.69 36.52
N PRO A 557 28.31 5.19 37.63
CA PRO A 557 28.39 6.62 37.97
C PRO A 557 29.82 7.16 38.11
N THR A 558 30.82 6.27 38.30
CA THR A 558 32.25 6.61 38.38
C THR A 558 32.96 6.60 37.02
N GLY A 559 32.23 6.30 35.93
CA GLY A 559 32.76 6.29 34.56
C GLY A 559 33.39 4.96 34.11
N SER A 560 33.32 3.90 34.90
CA SER A 560 33.80 2.56 34.49
C SER A 560 32.77 1.87 33.60
N ASN A 561 33.20 1.08 32.62
CA ASN A 561 32.29 0.35 31.74
C ASN A 561 31.61 -0.80 32.49
N ALA A 562 30.30 -0.96 32.32
CA ALA A 562 29.47 -1.94 33.02
C ALA A 562 28.81 -2.97 32.08
N LEU A 563 28.32 -2.51 30.93
CA LEU A 563 27.66 -3.36 29.93
C LEU A 563 27.91 -2.79 28.52
N ARG A 564 28.11 -3.66 27.53
CA ARG A 564 28.15 -3.29 26.11
C ARG A 564 26.92 -3.78 25.35
N MET A 565 26.52 -3.03 24.34
CA MET A 565 25.46 -3.40 23.40
C MET A 565 25.95 -3.18 21.97
N TYR A 566 26.02 -4.26 21.19
CA TYR A 566 26.33 -4.26 19.77
C TYR A 566 25.04 -4.27 18.95
N PHE A 567 25.01 -3.48 17.88
CA PHE A 567 23.89 -3.40 16.96
C PHE A 567 24.41 -3.70 15.55
N VAL A 568 23.78 -4.64 14.85
CA VAL A 568 24.21 -5.11 13.53
C VAL A 568 23.02 -5.07 12.57
N ASP A 569 23.24 -4.46 11.40
CA ASP A 569 22.26 -4.44 10.33
C ASP A 569 22.32 -5.75 9.53
N THR A 570 21.26 -6.55 9.60
CA THR A 570 21.13 -7.80 8.85
C THR A 570 20.61 -7.60 7.42
N GLY A 571 20.50 -6.35 6.95
CA GLY A 571 19.96 -6.03 5.64
C GLY A 571 18.50 -6.43 5.51
N ARG A 572 18.02 -6.48 4.26
CA ARG A 572 16.62 -6.80 3.95
C ARG A 572 16.33 -8.30 3.84
N ASP A 573 17.37 -9.11 3.66
CA ASP A 573 17.28 -10.55 3.39
C ASP A 573 18.16 -11.40 4.31
N GLY A 574 18.71 -10.80 5.37
CA GLY A 574 19.61 -11.46 6.31
C GLY A 574 21.08 -11.40 5.88
N THR A 575 21.42 -10.66 4.83
CA THR A 575 22.80 -10.49 4.37
C THR A 575 23.59 -9.62 5.34
N ILE A 576 24.63 -10.23 5.91
CA ILE A 576 25.69 -9.54 6.65
C ILE A 576 26.97 -9.70 5.85
N THR A 577 27.64 -8.60 5.52
CA THR A 577 28.87 -8.65 4.73
C THR A 577 30.08 -9.08 5.59
N PRO A 578 31.17 -9.57 4.96
CA PRO A 578 32.44 -9.79 5.66
C PRO A 578 33.01 -8.52 6.31
N ALA A 579 32.74 -7.34 5.74
CA ALA A 579 33.21 -6.06 6.27
C ALA A 579 32.47 -5.68 7.56
N GLN A 580 31.17 -6.01 7.68
CA GLN A 580 30.42 -5.89 8.94
C GLN A 580 30.97 -6.80 10.02
N VAL A 581 31.21 -8.08 9.71
CA VAL A 581 31.80 -9.04 10.67
C VAL A 581 33.19 -8.56 11.12
N THR A 582 34.03 -8.12 10.18
CA THR A 582 35.35 -7.56 10.49
C THR A 582 35.27 -6.33 11.39
N HIS A 583 34.28 -5.46 11.16
CA HIS A 583 34.07 -4.27 11.99
C HIS A 583 33.71 -4.64 13.43
N VAL A 584 32.74 -5.54 13.63
CA VAL A 584 32.32 -5.99 14.97
C VAL A 584 33.46 -6.68 15.72
N LYS A 585 34.23 -7.54 15.05
CA LYS A 585 35.45 -8.14 15.63
C LYS A 585 36.46 -7.08 16.07
N ARG A 586 36.64 -6.02 15.28
CA ARG A 586 37.55 -4.91 15.63
C ARG A 586 37.06 -4.16 16.87
N LEU A 587 35.76 -3.94 17.00
CA LEU A 587 35.16 -3.35 18.20
C LEU A 587 35.45 -4.23 19.42
N GLY A 588 35.12 -5.53 19.38
CA GLY A 588 35.41 -6.46 20.48
C GLY A 588 36.90 -6.53 20.83
N ALA A 589 37.78 -6.57 19.82
CA ALA A 589 39.23 -6.58 20.03
C ALA A 589 39.76 -5.31 20.71
N SER A 590 39.12 -4.15 20.48
CA SER A 590 39.48 -2.90 21.16
C SER A 590 39.21 -2.91 22.67
N HIS A 591 38.40 -3.86 23.13
CA HIS A 591 37.99 -4.03 24.53
C HIS A 591 38.55 -5.30 25.19
N LYS A 592 39.48 -6.02 24.55
CA LYS A 592 39.93 -7.36 24.98
C LYS A 592 40.47 -7.42 26.43
N ASN A 593 40.94 -6.30 26.97
CA ASN A 593 41.47 -6.21 28.33
C ASN A 593 40.40 -5.82 29.38
N GLU A 594 39.15 -5.65 28.96
CA GLU A 594 38.05 -5.30 29.85
C GLU A 594 37.17 -6.51 30.14
N SER A 595 36.88 -6.71 31.43
CA SER A 595 35.97 -7.76 31.88
C SER A 595 34.54 -7.21 31.94
N VAL A 596 33.92 -6.98 30.79
CA VAL A 596 32.58 -6.38 30.69
C VAL A 596 31.73 -7.20 29.71
N PRO A 597 30.55 -7.70 30.12
CA PRO A 597 29.71 -8.50 29.24
C PRO A 597 29.06 -7.63 28.14
N ALA A 598 28.72 -8.27 27.02
CA ALA A 598 28.05 -7.63 25.91
C ALA A 598 26.77 -8.36 25.48
N LEU A 599 25.83 -7.59 24.94
CA LEU A 599 24.63 -8.06 24.25
C LEU A 599 24.72 -7.68 22.77
N MET A 600 24.10 -8.45 21.88
CA MET A 600 24.00 -8.08 20.46
C MET A 600 22.55 -8.05 19.98
N PHE A 601 22.20 -7.02 19.23
CA PHE A 601 20.87 -6.80 18.66
C PHE A 601 20.95 -6.76 17.13
N PHE A 602 20.04 -7.47 16.48
CA PHE A 602 19.84 -7.47 15.03
C PHE A 602 18.41 -7.90 14.71
N HIS A 603 17.94 -7.69 13.47
CA HIS A 603 16.55 -8.00 13.14
C HIS A 603 16.36 -9.44 12.65
N ILE A 604 16.95 -9.79 11.50
CA ILE A 604 16.78 -11.11 10.89
C ILE A 604 17.69 -12.11 11.64
N PRO A 605 17.17 -13.25 12.11
CA PRO A 605 17.96 -14.23 12.82
C PRO A 605 19.11 -14.77 11.96
N ILE A 606 20.30 -14.91 12.56
CA ILE A 606 21.42 -15.61 11.94
C ILE A 606 21.13 -17.11 11.80
N PRO A 607 21.80 -17.85 10.88
CA PRO A 607 21.48 -19.24 10.61
C PRO A 607 21.48 -20.16 11.85
N GLU A 608 22.31 -19.88 12.84
CA GLU A 608 22.47 -20.64 14.07
C GLU A 608 21.21 -20.67 14.95
N TYR A 609 20.25 -19.76 14.74
CA TYR A 609 18.94 -19.88 15.39
C TYR A 609 18.21 -21.18 15.02
N LYS A 610 18.48 -21.75 13.83
CA LYS A 610 17.92 -23.03 13.38
C LYS A 610 18.46 -24.24 14.15
N ASP A 611 19.51 -24.07 14.94
CA ASP A 611 20.02 -25.12 15.82
C ASP A 611 19.18 -25.32 17.09
N PHE A 612 18.09 -24.56 17.23
CA PHE A 612 17.13 -24.72 18.31
C PHE A 612 16.66 -26.18 18.44
N LYS A 613 16.70 -26.67 19.68
CA LYS A 613 16.10 -27.94 20.08
C LYS A 613 15.26 -27.67 21.31
N GLN A 614 14.11 -28.33 21.41
CA GLN A 614 13.25 -28.18 22.59
C GLN A 614 13.99 -28.52 23.91
N SER A 615 14.97 -29.43 23.86
CA SER A 615 15.81 -29.79 25.01
C SER A 615 16.84 -28.72 25.41
N SER A 616 17.14 -27.74 24.55
CA SER A 616 18.02 -26.61 24.86
C SER A 616 17.24 -25.32 25.16
N LEU A 617 15.90 -25.38 25.18
CA LEU A 617 15.03 -24.25 25.51
C LEU A 617 15.33 -23.75 26.91
N THR A 618 15.57 -22.44 27.02
CA THR A 618 15.82 -21.79 28.30
C THR A 618 14.61 -21.01 28.80
N GLN A 619 13.91 -20.31 27.90
CA GLN A 619 12.69 -19.55 28.19
C GLN A 619 11.85 -19.38 26.92
N GLY A 620 10.54 -19.19 27.07
CA GLY A 620 9.63 -18.86 25.97
C GLY A 620 9.22 -20.09 25.15
N THR A 621 8.78 -19.89 23.91
CA THR A 621 8.28 -20.97 23.05
C THR A 621 8.48 -20.65 21.55
N LYS A 622 8.83 -21.67 20.76
CA LYS A 622 8.84 -21.61 19.29
C LYS A 622 7.44 -21.86 18.75
N ARG A 623 6.85 -20.89 18.04
CA ARG A 623 5.46 -20.97 17.52
C ARG A 623 5.35 -20.89 16.00
N GLU A 624 6.46 -20.61 15.34
CA GLU A 624 6.55 -20.61 13.88
C GLU A 624 7.93 -21.12 13.44
N ASP A 625 8.09 -21.29 12.12
CA ASP A 625 9.37 -21.67 11.55
C ASP A 625 10.37 -20.51 11.56
N ILE A 626 11.65 -20.87 11.65
CA ILE A 626 12.73 -19.91 11.81
C ILE A 626 13.15 -19.42 10.43
N SER A 627 12.82 -18.16 10.15
CA SER A 627 13.14 -17.46 8.90
C SER A 627 14.50 -16.79 9.01
N SER A 628 15.54 -17.59 9.22
CA SER A 628 16.92 -17.09 9.29
C SER A 628 17.49 -16.72 7.92
N SER A 629 18.59 -15.95 7.94
CA SER A 629 19.45 -15.79 6.76
C SER A 629 19.78 -17.15 6.13
N LYS A 630 19.86 -17.17 4.79
CA LYS A 630 20.24 -18.36 4.01
C LYS A 630 21.75 -18.55 3.93
N VAL A 631 22.52 -17.50 4.20
CA VAL A 631 23.98 -17.48 4.09
C VAL A 631 24.56 -17.35 5.49
N ASN A 632 25.50 -18.23 5.85
CA ASN A 632 26.27 -18.05 7.07
C ASN A 632 27.36 -17.00 6.83
N SER A 633 27.27 -15.88 7.54
CA SER A 633 28.24 -14.78 7.47
C SER A 633 29.49 -15.00 8.33
N GLY A 634 29.47 -15.99 9.22
CA GLY A 634 30.49 -16.18 10.26
C GLY A 634 30.31 -15.27 11.48
N LEU A 635 29.18 -14.56 11.61
CA LEU A 635 28.93 -13.67 12.75
C LEU A 635 28.88 -14.43 14.09
N PHE A 636 28.31 -15.65 14.12
CA PHE A 636 28.29 -16.45 15.36
C PHE A 636 29.69 -16.79 15.84
N ASP A 637 30.54 -17.31 14.94
CA ASP A 637 31.93 -17.64 15.26
C ASP A 637 32.71 -16.40 15.71
N ALA A 638 32.45 -15.24 15.09
CA ALA A 638 33.03 -13.98 15.51
C ALA A 638 32.63 -13.60 16.93
N MET A 639 31.37 -13.77 17.33
CA MET A 639 30.92 -13.51 18.71
C MET A 639 31.58 -14.47 19.71
N VAL A 640 31.73 -15.74 19.35
CA VAL A 640 32.43 -16.73 20.20
C VAL A 640 33.90 -16.34 20.37
N GLU A 641 34.57 -15.91 19.30
CA GLU A 641 35.97 -15.44 19.34
C GLU A 641 36.13 -14.15 20.17
N MET A 642 35.18 -13.22 20.08
CA MET A 642 35.18 -12.00 20.89
C MET A 642 35.03 -12.31 22.39
N GLY A 643 34.22 -13.32 22.73
CA GLY A 643 34.09 -13.86 24.08
C GLY A 643 33.36 -12.97 25.09
N ASP A 644 33.07 -11.72 24.77
CA ASP A 644 32.32 -10.77 25.60
C ASP A 644 30.79 -10.86 25.39
N VAL A 645 30.33 -11.19 24.18
CA VAL A 645 28.91 -11.37 23.85
C VAL A 645 28.33 -12.59 24.56
N LYS A 646 27.31 -12.36 25.41
CA LYS A 646 26.66 -13.42 26.21
C LYS A 646 25.28 -13.80 25.69
N ALA A 647 24.62 -12.88 24.99
CA ALA A 647 23.34 -13.15 24.37
C ALA A 647 23.10 -12.27 23.14
N THR A 648 22.26 -12.77 22.25
CA THR A 648 21.75 -12.04 21.09
C THR A 648 20.24 -11.92 21.15
N PHE A 649 19.70 -10.84 20.60
CA PHE A 649 18.27 -10.53 20.59
C PHE A 649 17.81 -10.12 19.19
N CYS A 650 16.80 -10.81 18.67
CA CYS A 650 16.23 -10.55 17.35
C CYS A 650 14.70 -10.51 17.31
N GLY A 651 14.15 -10.11 16.17
CA GLY A 651 12.72 -10.01 15.85
C GLY A 651 12.35 -10.91 14.67
N HIS A 652 11.65 -10.35 13.67
CA HIS A 652 11.34 -10.93 12.36
C HIS A 652 10.29 -12.06 12.33
N ASN A 653 10.44 -13.04 13.23
CA ASN A 653 9.46 -14.10 13.45
C ASN A 653 8.56 -13.72 14.64
N HIS A 654 7.43 -13.06 14.38
CA HIS A 654 6.63 -12.34 15.37
C HIS A 654 6.05 -13.24 16.48
N LEU A 655 5.90 -14.54 16.23
CA LEU A 655 5.31 -15.51 17.16
C LEU A 655 6.36 -16.24 18.01
N ASN A 656 7.63 -16.14 17.63
CA ASN A 656 8.73 -16.74 18.38
C ASN A 656 9.15 -15.77 19.49
N ASP A 657 9.17 -16.26 20.73
CA ASP A 657 9.58 -15.50 21.92
C ASP A 657 10.56 -16.29 22.79
N PHE A 658 11.21 -17.30 22.21
CA PHE A 658 12.09 -18.21 22.94
C PHE A 658 13.54 -17.76 23.00
N CYS A 659 14.24 -18.26 24.02
CA CYS A 659 15.69 -18.26 24.14
C CYS A 659 16.20 -19.71 24.18
N PHE A 660 17.40 -19.95 23.67
CA PHE A 660 18.14 -21.19 23.91
C PHE A 660 19.65 -20.94 23.95
N MET A 661 20.38 -21.78 24.68
CA MET A 661 21.84 -21.71 24.73
C MET A 661 22.43 -22.47 23.54
N ARG A 662 23.33 -21.81 22.81
CA ARG A 662 24.20 -22.44 21.81
C ARG A 662 25.66 -22.16 22.17
N GLY A 663 26.40 -23.20 22.54
CA GLY A 663 27.77 -23.03 23.04
C GLY A 663 27.77 -22.18 24.31
N SER A 664 28.38 -20.99 24.24
CA SER A 664 28.48 -20.02 25.34
C SER A 664 27.55 -18.81 25.21
N ILE A 665 26.66 -18.79 24.20
CA ILE A 665 25.83 -17.63 23.86
C ILE A 665 24.35 -18.02 23.87
N ASN A 666 23.52 -17.23 24.52
CA ASN A 666 22.06 -17.35 24.40
C ASN A 666 21.56 -16.68 23.11
N LEU A 667 20.75 -17.38 22.33
CA LEU A 667 20.09 -16.85 21.14
C LEU A 667 18.60 -16.65 21.47
N CYS A 668 18.12 -15.41 21.41
CA CYS A 668 16.80 -15.02 21.90
C CYS A 668 15.97 -14.27 20.85
N TYR A 669 14.72 -14.68 20.68
CA TYR A 669 13.70 -13.86 20.04
C TYR A 669 13.01 -12.94 21.04
N GLY A 670 12.60 -11.76 20.59
CA GLY A 670 11.87 -10.77 21.38
C GLY A 670 10.34 -10.96 21.43
N GLY A 671 9.78 -11.76 20.52
CA GLY A 671 8.34 -11.75 20.22
C GLY A 671 8.01 -10.79 19.07
N GLY A 672 6.76 -10.30 19.04
CA GLY A 672 6.29 -9.27 18.11
C GLY A 672 5.20 -8.44 18.77
N VAL A 673 5.35 -7.12 18.74
CA VAL A 673 4.45 -6.20 19.47
C VAL A 673 3.40 -5.56 18.57
N GLY A 674 3.66 -5.45 17.27
CA GLY A 674 2.86 -4.62 16.37
C GLY A 674 1.37 -4.96 16.28
N TYR A 675 0.57 -3.90 16.13
CA TYR A 675 -0.78 -3.96 15.56
C TYR A 675 -0.78 -3.24 14.20
N GLY A 676 -1.91 -3.24 13.48
CA GLY A 676 -1.95 -2.69 12.13
C GLY A 676 -1.48 -3.73 11.11
N VAL A 677 -0.34 -3.53 10.44
CA VAL A 677 0.14 -4.44 9.38
C VAL A 677 0.94 -5.63 9.92
N ALA A 678 1.41 -5.58 11.17
CA ALA A 678 2.12 -6.68 11.80
C ALA A 678 1.24 -7.92 11.97
N TYR A 679 1.67 -9.06 11.42
CA TYR A 679 0.96 -10.31 11.61
C TYR A 679 1.05 -10.80 13.07
N GLY A 680 0.10 -11.66 13.46
CA GLY A 680 -0.02 -12.22 14.81
C GLY A 680 -0.91 -13.46 14.86
N LYS A 681 -1.29 -13.92 16.05
CA LYS A 681 -2.31 -14.97 16.25
C LYS A 681 -3.28 -14.57 17.37
N GLY A 682 -4.55 -14.91 17.21
CA GLY A 682 -5.62 -14.50 18.13
C GLY A 682 -5.48 -15.05 19.55
N ASP A 683 -4.86 -16.22 19.69
CA ASP A 683 -4.61 -16.92 20.96
C ASP A 683 -3.25 -16.58 21.60
N HIS A 684 -2.48 -15.67 21.00
CA HIS A 684 -1.15 -15.29 21.46
C HIS A 684 -1.09 -13.80 21.77
N PRO A 685 -0.68 -13.40 22.99
CA PRO A 685 -0.50 -11.99 23.31
C PRO A 685 0.63 -11.37 22.49
N ARG A 686 0.53 -10.07 22.23
CA ARG A 686 1.67 -9.28 21.75
C ARG A 686 2.77 -9.30 22.81
N THR A 687 3.99 -9.60 22.37
CA THR A 687 5.07 -10.00 23.27
C THR A 687 6.30 -9.15 23.03
N ALA A 688 6.86 -8.62 24.11
CA ALA A 688 8.15 -7.94 24.15
C ALA A 688 9.08 -8.64 25.14
N ARG A 689 10.34 -8.21 25.19
CA ARG A 689 11.33 -8.79 26.10
C ARG A 689 11.99 -7.71 26.94
N VAL A 690 12.11 -7.99 28.24
CA VAL A 690 12.85 -7.15 29.18
C VAL A 690 14.16 -7.84 29.54
N ILE A 691 15.25 -7.10 29.50
CA ILE A 691 16.61 -7.57 29.79
C ILE A 691 17.15 -6.70 30.92
N ASP A 692 17.66 -7.31 31.98
CA ASP A 692 18.16 -6.60 33.16
C ASP A 692 19.57 -7.09 33.46
N TRP A 693 20.55 -6.22 33.25
CA TRP A 693 21.89 -6.39 33.81
C TRP A 693 21.86 -5.92 35.26
N SER A 694 22.46 -6.68 36.16
CA SER A 694 22.56 -6.35 37.57
C SER A 694 23.91 -6.76 38.15
N LYS A 695 24.43 -5.95 39.07
CA LYS A 695 25.66 -6.22 39.79
C LYS A 695 25.54 -5.82 41.25
N ASN A 696 25.78 -6.76 42.15
CA ASN A 696 25.87 -6.54 43.58
C ASN A 696 27.31 -6.83 44.07
N ALA A 697 27.51 -6.95 45.39
CA ALA A 697 28.83 -7.19 45.96
C ALA A 697 29.41 -8.58 45.68
N THR A 698 28.58 -9.57 45.34
CA THR A 698 28.97 -10.98 45.15
C THR A 698 28.82 -11.45 43.72
N ASP A 699 27.81 -10.96 43.00
CA ASP A 699 27.39 -11.47 41.70
C ASP A 699 27.16 -10.36 40.67
N GLU A 700 27.48 -10.68 39.42
CA GLU A 700 27.06 -9.96 38.23
C GLU A 700 26.24 -10.90 37.34
N ALA A 701 25.04 -10.49 36.95
CA ALA A 701 24.11 -11.32 36.20
C ALA A 701 23.36 -10.52 35.14
N ILE A 702 22.98 -11.22 34.06
CA ILE A 702 22.01 -10.73 33.08
C ILE A 702 20.81 -11.68 33.12
N THR A 703 19.65 -11.10 33.40
CA THR A 703 18.38 -11.81 33.43
C THR A 703 17.43 -11.28 32.36
N THR A 704 16.52 -12.13 31.88
CA THR A 704 15.54 -11.76 30.86
C THR A 704 14.17 -12.35 31.17
N TRP A 705 13.11 -11.65 30.78
CA TRP A 705 11.74 -12.14 30.85
C TRP A 705 10.87 -11.55 29.73
N LEU A 706 9.76 -12.21 29.47
CA LEU A 706 8.77 -11.75 28.51
C LEU A 706 7.81 -10.77 29.18
N TYR A 707 7.47 -9.70 28.46
CA TYR A 707 6.31 -8.87 28.74
C TYR A 707 5.20 -9.29 27.78
N LEU A 708 4.05 -9.65 28.35
CA LEU A 708 2.87 -10.11 27.60
C LEU A 708 1.79 -9.05 27.73
N HIS A 709 1.42 -8.42 26.61
CA HIS A 709 0.37 -7.40 26.61
C HIS A 709 -0.98 -7.99 27.08
N ASP A 710 -1.75 -7.19 27.82
CA ASP A 710 -3.02 -7.57 28.45
C ASP A 710 -2.96 -8.79 29.40
N GLN A 711 -1.78 -9.07 29.97
CA GLN A 711 -1.60 -10.07 31.02
C GLN A 711 -0.99 -9.48 32.29
N ASP A 712 -1.07 -10.23 33.39
CA ASP A 712 -0.39 -9.88 34.63
C ASP A 712 1.12 -10.14 34.51
N ASN A 713 1.87 -9.05 34.35
CA ASN A 713 3.33 -9.07 34.24
C ASN A 713 4.05 -8.95 35.59
N SER A 714 3.32 -8.84 36.71
CA SER A 714 3.92 -8.64 38.05
C SER A 714 4.73 -9.84 38.56
N LYS A 715 4.47 -11.03 38.00
CA LYS A 715 5.11 -12.31 38.36
C LYS A 715 5.79 -12.98 37.16
N ALA A 716 6.25 -12.20 36.17
CA ALA A 716 6.92 -12.73 35.00
C ALA A 716 8.13 -13.61 35.40
N ALA A 717 8.20 -14.82 34.84
CA ALA A 717 9.27 -15.76 35.12
C ALA A 717 10.59 -15.25 34.53
N LYS A 718 11.56 -14.93 35.38
CA LYS A 718 12.89 -14.45 34.98
C LYS A 718 13.82 -15.62 34.70
N TYR A 719 14.65 -15.47 33.68
CA TYR A 719 15.67 -16.44 33.29
C TYR A 719 17.05 -15.80 33.26
N THR A 720 18.04 -16.44 33.88
CA THR A 720 19.43 -15.97 33.90
C THR A 720 20.17 -16.46 32.66
N ILE A 721 20.53 -15.55 31.76
CA ILE A 721 21.29 -15.85 30.54
C ILE A 721 22.81 -15.73 30.74
N PHE A 722 23.24 -15.07 31.82
CA PHE A 722 24.64 -14.94 32.20
C PHE A 722 24.75 -14.68 33.70
N GLN A 723 25.73 -15.30 34.37
CA GLN A 723 26.10 -15.02 35.75
C GLN A 723 27.58 -15.30 35.98
N ARG A 724 28.22 -14.47 36.82
CA ARG A 724 29.58 -14.67 37.34
C ARG A 724 29.76 -13.97 38.70
N PRO A 725 30.82 -14.28 39.45
CA PRO A 725 31.22 -13.46 40.61
C PRO A 725 31.54 -12.01 40.21
N ALA A 726 31.16 -11.05 41.08
CA ALA A 726 31.27 -9.60 40.85
C ALA A 726 32.70 -9.05 40.80
#